data_AF-A0A1G3VTU4-F1
#
_entry.id   AF-A0A1G3VTU4-F1
#
_cell.length_a   1.000
_cell.length_b   1.000
_cell.length_c   1.000
_cell.angle_alpha   90.00
_cell.angle_beta   90.00
_cell.angle_gamma   90.00
#
_symmetry.space_group_name_H-M   'P 1'
#
loop_
_entity.id
_entity.type
_entity.pdbx_description
1 polymer ?
#
loop_
_entity_poly.entity_id
_entity_poly.type
_entity_poly.pdbx_seq_one_letter_code
_entity_poly.pdbx_strand_id
1 'polypeptide(L)'
;MIKQEQIAEKPIKVQHLGPFVVDQTHAHNSYLILSDDADILVDVPPIQVFDLLKISLNKFIEINELTHMIIQQTHISSANVIIELIDEGFKGKILTNQYLARQIRNLNIPIEIICIEDAQYRMNIGKTMFMGFIPMMFLPIPQMFMTYLPTVQTLLSSTLFSSFYSKADASIDEIKKSLFQYHRLMMPSSDYIKPVLSRVNSLMIKQIFPAAGYLIQPDKIADIIEFESSLDFYNNAQVFKYGYEAKKETNYIEIINHMIVILQKHFSNIEILNTFVGTKLSLSNDTLVLKRSVLEGYKLWNAFFDHIYVKKGIMWLSILEPTVNKYYTDYEIEKPTVYRSLFTTMAMQVQNLGKAKSELEIHLEQLKNQVEKTKDQILRCPITKLFIESVLREILAQDLSIKQEKPQLRGMILVQLDQLNDINKKYGKDAGDEAIRNMAYQLYQVKDRETQLYKQAGPGIIIYENNVTEEQLQKTAVSARNSINDSNLFIEKVSASVSIVSDSEINRTLSIEDQVKAMFSLLEKRMIFAKHKGQGEIIDQKTESKVLSEGCILLVDEDEVNRNMLFRIFKRINFDVKLAKDVEEALELINIYPIDIIISEINLSKIDGFSLKQTLNETKDYKKIPFIMVSHNKTVENIKRGNTLDVDLILAKPIVPEEIVGIIKRIKDRKYSL
;
A
#
# COMPACT_ATOMS: atom_id res chain seq x y z
N MET A 1 -37.45 8.76 98.69
CA MET A 1 -36.54 8.89 97.53
C MET A 1 -35.65 7.66 97.51
N ILE A 2 -35.96 6.71 96.64
CA ILE A 2 -35.19 5.48 96.46
C ILE A 2 -33.92 5.85 95.69
N LYS A 3 -32.77 5.47 96.24
CA LYS A 3 -31.46 5.54 95.58
C LYS A 3 -31.49 4.64 94.34
N GLN A 4 -31.34 5.22 93.15
CA GLN A 4 -30.97 4.44 91.97
C GLN A 4 -29.46 4.18 92.05
N GLU A 5 -29.10 2.91 92.28
CA GLU A 5 -27.76 2.39 92.10
C GLU A 5 -27.33 2.66 90.64
N GLN A 6 -26.24 3.42 90.46
CA GLN A 6 -25.50 3.42 89.21
C GLN A 6 -24.87 2.03 89.06
N ILE A 7 -25.54 1.17 88.29
CA ILE A 7 -24.97 -0.09 87.81
C ILE A 7 -23.79 0.29 86.94
N ALA A 8 -22.58 -0.07 87.35
CA ALA A 8 -21.36 0.16 86.58
C ALA A 8 -21.41 -0.67 85.30
N GLU A 9 -21.34 -0.01 84.14
CA GLU A 9 -21.33 -0.68 82.83
C GLU A 9 -20.13 -1.63 82.72
N LYS A 10 -20.36 -2.88 82.32
CA LYS A 10 -19.35 -3.91 82.11
C LYS A 10 -18.47 -3.51 80.92
N PRO A 11 -17.13 -3.46 81.09
CA PRO A 11 -16.23 -3.10 80.01
C PRO A 11 -16.28 -4.15 78.91
N ILE A 12 -16.21 -3.71 77.64
CA ILE A 12 -16.10 -4.58 76.47
C ILE A 12 -14.85 -5.47 76.63
N LYS A 13 -15.03 -6.78 76.53
CA LYS A 13 -13.93 -7.76 76.57
C LYS A 13 -13.98 -8.65 75.34
N VAL A 14 -12.81 -8.89 74.73
CA VAL A 14 -12.65 -9.83 73.61
C VAL A 14 -11.92 -11.06 74.13
N GLN A 15 -12.58 -12.21 74.07
CA GLN A 15 -12.03 -13.51 74.48
C GLN A 15 -11.65 -14.33 73.24
N HIS A 16 -10.49 -14.96 73.28
CA HIS A 16 -10.07 -15.92 72.26
C HIS A 16 -10.62 -17.30 72.61
N LEU A 17 -11.36 -17.92 71.68
CA LEU A 17 -11.96 -19.24 71.87
C LEU A 17 -11.10 -20.38 71.31
N GLY A 18 -10.20 -20.07 70.37
CA GLY A 18 -9.30 -21.02 69.72
C GLY A 18 -7.91 -21.11 70.41
N PRO A 19 -6.86 -21.57 69.71
CA PRO A 19 -6.86 -22.00 68.30
C PRO A 19 -7.46 -23.40 68.14
N PHE A 20 -8.32 -23.58 67.14
CA PHE A 20 -8.90 -24.88 66.77
C PHE A 20 -8.06 -25.50 65.66
N VAL A 21 -7.19 -26.44 66.02
CA VAL A 21 -6.29 -27.13 65.10
C VAL A 21 -7.09 -28.15 64.28
N VAL A 22 -7.12 -27.99 62.96
CA VAL A 22 -7.84 -28.87 62.02
C VAL A 22 -6.89 -29.89 61.40
N ASP A 23 -5.68 -29.48 61.06
CA ASP A 23 -4.60 -30.35 60.58
C ASP A 23 -3.23 -29.88 61.11
N GLN A 24 -2.14 -30.48 60.62
CA GLN A 24 -0.78 -30.18 61.08
C GLN A 24 -0.36 -28.71 60.93
N THR A 25 -1.03 -27.92 60.08
CA THR A 25 -0.64 -26.54 59.73
C THR A 25 -1.76 -25.51 59.84
N HIS A 26 -3.02 -25.94 59.82
CA HIS A 26 -4.18 -25.04 59.85
C HIS A 26 -4.82 -25.03 61.24
N ALA A 27 -4.83 -23.85 61.86
CA ALA A 27 -5.57 -23.60 63.08
C ALA A 27 -6.43 -22.35 62.93
N HIS A 28 -7.73 -22.47 63.24
CA HIS A 28 -8.70 -21.40 63.13
C HIS A 28 -8.94 -20.75 64.49
N ASN A 29 -9.14 -19.43 64.49
CA ASN A 29 -9.48 -18.66 65.67
C ASN A 29 -10.91 -18.16 65.55
N SER A 30 -11.66 -18.31 66.64
CA SER A 30 -12.92 -17.59 66.87
C SER A 30 -12.79 -16.73 68.11
N TYR A 31 -13.58 -15.66 68.15
CA TYR A 31 -13.52 -14.69 69.23
C TYR A 31 -14.92 -14.42 69.78
N LEU A 32 -15.00 -14.15 71.08
CA LEU A 32 -16.23 -13.77 71.76
C LEU A 32 -16.07 -12.36 72.32
N ILE A 33 -16.90 -11.43 71.86
CA ILE A 33 -17.00 -10.09 72.43
C ILE A 33 -18.11 -10.11 73.47
N LEU A 34 -17.80 -9.70 74.70
CA LEU A 34 -18.74 -9.63 75.83
C LEU A 34 -18.89 -8.18 76.27
N SER A 35 -20.12 -7.69 76.40
CA SER A 35 -20.44 -6.40 77.01
C SER A 35 -21.84 -6.43 77.66
N ASP A 36 -22.33 -5.31 78.18
CA ASP A 36 -23.73 -5.18 78.61
C ASP A 36 -24.71 -5.01 77.44
N ASP A 37 -24.23 -4.52 76.29
CA ASP A 37 -25.07 -4.22 75.14
C ASP A 37 -25.26 -5.44 74.22
N ALA A 38 -24.24 -6.30 74.11
CA ALA A 38 -24.30 -7.51 73.31
C ALA A 38 -23.17 -8.49 73.61
N ASP A 39 -23.49 -9.78 73.43
CA ASP A 39 -22.54 -10.89 73.39
C ASP A 39 -22.45 -11.41 71.94
N ILE A 40 -21.25 -11.33 71.35
CA ILE A 40 -21.04 -11.48 69.91
C ILE A 40 -19.97 -12.53 69.62
N LEU A 41 -20.33 -13.57 68.89
CA LEU A 41 -19.39 -14.53 68.32
C LEU A 41 -18.83 -14.00 66.99
N VAL A 42 -17.50 -13.91 66.86
CA VAL A 42 -16.82 -13.46 65.64
C VAL A 42 -16.04 -14.58 65.00
N ASP A 43 -16.40 -14.86 63.74
CA ASP A 43 -15.95 -15.96 62.89
C ASP A 43 -16.15 -17.34 63.53
N VAL A 44 -16.33 -18.34 62.67
CA VAL A 44 -16.56 -19.73 63.10
C VAL A 44 -15.50 -20.64 62.47
N PRO A 45 -15.01 -21.67 63.20
CA PRO A 45 -14.07 -22.61 62.64
C PRO A 45 -14.80 -23.58 61.70
N PRO A 46 -14.08 -24.46 60.98
CA PRO A 46 -14.69 -25.52 60.19
C PRO A 46 -15.52 -26.50 61.06
N ILE A 47 -16.54 -27.11 60.46
CA ILE A 47 -17.49 -28.00 61.16
C ILE A 47 -16.81 -29.17 61.88
N GLN A 48 -15.64 -29.65 61.39
CA GLN A 48 -14.92 -30.77 61.99
C GLN A 48 -14.50 -30.53 63.45
N VAL A 49 -14.39 -29.27 63.87
CA VAL A 49 -13.96 -28.87 65.22
C VAL A 49 -15.06 -28.12 65.97
N PHE A 50 -16.32 -28.27 65.54
CA PHE A 50 -17.46 -27.59 66.14
C PHE A 50 -17.64 -27.92 67.63
N ASP A 51 -17.47 -29.17 68.03
CA ASP A 51 -17.57 -29.57 69.44
C ASP A 51 -16.56 -28.83 70.33
N LEU A 52 -15.36 -28.57 69.81
CA LEU A 52 -14.33 -27.80 70.53
C LEU A 52 -14.73 -26.33 70.68
N LEU A 53 -15.35 -25.75 69.64
CA LEU A 53 -15.93 -24.41 69.73
C LEU A 53 -16.98 -24.36 70.83
N LYS A 54 -17.93 -25.30 70.83
CA LYS A 54 -19.01 -25.39 71.82
C LYS A 54 -18.46 -25.49 73.25
N ILE A 55 -17.48 -26.37 73.48
CA ILE A 55 -16.81 -26.50 74.78
C ILE A 55 -16.12 -25.20 75.20
N SER A 56 -15.46 -24.50 74.27
CA SER A 56 -14.75 -23.25 74.56
C SER A 56 -15.72 -22.11 74.85
N LEU A 57 -16.79 -22.00 74.07
CA LEU A 57 -17.84 -20.99 74.19
C LEU A 57 -18.60 -21.11 75.52
N ASN A 58 -19.01 -22.33 75.88
CA ASN A 58 -19.76 -22.62 77.12
C ASN A 58 -18.99 -22.31 78.41
N LYS A 59 -17.69 -22.02 78.35
CA LYS A 59 -16.93 -21.49 79.51
C LYS A 59 -17.32 -20.05 79.85
N PHE A 60 -17.93 -19.33 78.90
CA PHE A 60 -18.23 -17.91 79.00
C PHE A 60 -19.72 -17.61 78.86
N ILE A 61 -20.42 -18.25 77.91
CA ILE A 61 -21.83 -18.00 77.59
C ILE A 61 -22.47 -19.22 76.92
N GLU A 62 -23.77 -19.43 77.10
CA GLU A 62 -24.53 -20.44 76.35
C GLU A 62 -24.87 -19.95 74.93
N ILE A 63 -25.02 -20.88 73.97
CA ILE A 63 -25.30 -20.54 72.55
C ILE A 63 -26.63 -19.79 72.38
N ASN A 64 -27.63 -20.13 73.20
CA ASN A 64 -28.96 -19.50 73.19
C ASN A 64 -28.99 -18.05 73.72
N GLU A 65 -27.96 -17.63 74.46
CA GLU A 65 -27.79 -16.29 75.02
C GLU A 65 -27.02 -15.35 74.10
N LEU A 66 -26.34 -15.88 73.07
CA LEU A 66 -25.63 -15.06 72.08
C LEU A 66 -26.60 -14.13 71.35
N THR A 67 -26.29 -12.84 71.39
CA THR A 67 -27.12 -11.79 70.79
C THR A 67 -26.83 -11.61 69.29
N HIS A 68 -25.56 -11.74 68.90
CA HIS A 68 -25.11 -11.50 67.54
C HIS A 68 -23.98 -12.46 67.13
N MET A 69 -23.80 -12.60 65.82
CA MET A 69 -22.67 -13.29 65.21
C MET A 69 -22.11 -12.45 64.07
N ILE A 70 -20.81 -12.25 64.03
CA ILE A 70 -20.12 -11.55 62.93
C ILE A 70 -19.39 -12.60 62.10
N ILE A 71 -19.71 -12.68 60.81
CA ILE A 71 -19.02 -13.56 59.87
C ILE A 71 -18.26 -12.71 58.85
N GLN A 72 -16.95 -12.68 58.97
CA GLN A 72 -16.04 -11.82 58.20
C GLN A 72 -15.53 -12.48 56.91
N GLN A 73 -15.50 -13.82 56.89
CA GLN A 73 -15.01 -14.64 55.79
C GLN A 73 -16.04 -15.67 55.31
N THR A 74 -15.98 -16.04 54.02
CA THR A 74 -16.87 -17.06 53.46
C THR A 74 -16.11 -18.37 53.27
N HIS A 75 -16.36 -19.36 54.11
CA HIS A 75 -16.00 -20.75 53.82
C HIS A 75 -17.27 -21.59 53.66
N ILE A 76 -17.25 -22.57 52.75
CA ILE A 76 -18.35 -23.54 52.54
C ILE A 76 -18.69 -24.27 53.85
N SER A 77 -17.72 -24.46 54.74
CA SER A 77 -17.91 -25.03 56.08
C SER A 77 -18.65 -24.10 57.06
N SER A 78 -18.60 -22.78 56.87
CA SER A 78 -19.24 -21.81 57.77
C SER A 78 -20.76 -21.92 57.73
N ALA A 79 -21.34 -22.28 56.57
CA ALA A 79 -22.79 -22.48 56.44
C ALA A 79 -23.30 -23.61 57.35
N ASN A 80 -22.60 -24.74 57.39
CA ASN A 80 -22.98 -25.88 58.24
C ASN A 80 -22.83 -25.56 59.72
N VAL A 81 -21.80 -24.79 60.11
CA VAL A 81 -21.62 -24.37 61.50
C VAL A 81 -22.69 -23.37 61.93
N ILE A 82 -23.13 -22.48 61.04
CA ILE A 82 -24.26 -21.58 61.32
C ILE A 82 -25.54 -22.39 61.55
N ILE A 83 -25.81 -23.41 60.72
CA ILE A 83 -26.96 -24.32 60.91
C ILE A 83 -26.87 -24.99 62.29
N GLU A 84 -25.73 -25.59 62.61
CA GLU A 84 -25.53 -26.29 63.88
C GLU A 84 -25.69 -25.36 65.09
N LEU A 85 -25.19 -24.12 65.03
CA LEU A 85 -25.39 -23.13 66.10
C LEU A 85 -26.88 -22.78 66.30
N ILE A 86 -27.65 -22.73 65.21
CA ILE A 86 -29.09 -22.44 65.26
C ILE A 86 -29.86 -23.63 65.82
N ASP A 87 -29.49 -24.86 65.44
CA ASP A 87 -30.05 -26.09 65.98
C ASP A 87 -29.75 -26.24 67.49
N GLU A 88 -28.58 -25.76 67.94
CA GLU A 88 -28.18 -25.64 69.34
C GLU A 88 -28.82 -24.44 70.08
N GLY A 89 -29.68 -23.67 69.39
CA GLY A 89 -30.55 -22.68 70.00
C GLY A 89 -30.18 -21.22 69.79
N PHE A 90 -29.23 -20.89 68.91
CA PHE A 90 -28.90 -19.50 68.56
C PHE A 90 -30.10 -18.79 67.90
N LYS A 91 -30.51 -17.66 68.47
CA LYS A 91 -31.65 -16.83 67.99
C LYS A 91 -31.28 -15.37 67.74
N GLY A 92 -29.99 -15.06 67.81
CA GLY A 92 -29.46 -13.72 67.60
C GLY A 92 -29.48 -13.28 66.13
N LYS A 93 -28.76 -12.18 65.84
CA LYS A 93 -28.65 -11.63 64.48
C LYS A 93 -27.28 -11.92 63.88
N ILE A 94 -27.22 -12.14 62.57
CA ILE A 94 -25.95 -12.31 61.84
C ILE A 94 -25.55 -11.00 61.15
N LEU A 95 -24.35 -10.51 61.41
CA LEU A 95 -23.73 -9.39 60.70
C LEU A 95 -22.72 -9.94 59.69
N THR A 96 -22.88 -9.57 58.43
CA THR A 96 -21.94 -9.95 57.37
C THR A 96 -22.04 -9.01 56.16
N ASN A 97 -21.36 -9.30 55.06
CA ASN A 97 -21.46 -8.53 53.81
C ASN A 97 -22.61 -9.00 52.91
N GLN A 98 -22.98 -8.19 51.92
CA GLN A 98 -24.08 -8.51 51.01
C GLN A 98 -23.86 -9.83 50.24
N TYR A 99 -22.61 -10.14 49.89
CA TYR A 99 -22.27 -11.38 49.18
C TYR A 99 -22.58 -12.64 50.01
N LEU A 100 -22.14 -12.68 51.26
CA LEU A 100 -22.38 -13.81 52.17
C LEU A 100 -23.83 -13.85 52.65
N ALA A 101 -24.44 -12.70 52.91
CA ALA A 101 -25.85 -12.61 53.28
C ALA A 101 -26.73 -13.31 52.24
N ARG A 102 -26.43 -13.17 50.95
CA ARG A 102 -27.14 -13.88 49.87
C ARG A 102 -26.97 -15.40 49.98
N GLN A 103 -25.78 -15.90 50.31
CA GLN A 103 -25.54 -17.33 50.48
C GLN A 103 -26.29 -17.90 51.69
N ILE A 104 -26.28 -17.20 52.82
CA ILE A 104 -26.99 -17.63 54.04
C ILE A 104 -28.51 -17.61 53.81
N ARG A 105 -29.05 -16.58 53.15
CA ARG A 105 -30.49 -16.52 52.82
C ARG A 105 -30.96 -17.72 51.97
N ASN A 106 -30.09 -18.24 51.10
CA ASN A 106 -30.40 -19.43 50.29
C ASN A 106 -30.52 -20.72 51.12
N LEU A 107 -30.03 -20.74 52.36
CA LEU A 107 -30.18 -21.88 53.27
C LEU A 107 -31.60 -21.98 53.86
N ASN A 108 -32.46 -20.98 53.62
CA ASN A 108 -33.84 -20.92 54.14
C ASN A 108 -33.96 -21.02 55.67
N ILE A 109 -32.96 -20.53 56.40
CA ILE A 109 -32.95 -20.54 57.87
C ILE A 109 -33.61 -19.24 58.38
N PRO A 110 -34.53 -19.29 59.36
CA PRO A 110 -35.25 -18.11 59.84
C PRO A 110 -34.40 -17.27 60.81
N ILE A 111 -33.36 -16.60 60.29
CA ILE A 111 -32.49 -15.73 61.07
C ILE A 111 -32.36 -14.34 60.46
N GLU A 112 -32.30 -13.31 61.31
CA GLU A 112 -32.13 -11.93 60.87
C GLU A 112 -30.68 -11.69 60.45
N ILE A 113 -30.48 -11.13 59.25
CA ILE A 113 -29.16 -10.85 58.68
C ILE A 113 -29.05 -9.35 58.38
N ILE A 114 -28.04 -8.72 58.98
CA ILE A 114 -27.69 -7.31 58.80
C ILE A 114 -26.46 -7.25 57.88
N CYS A 115 -26.58 -6.55 56.75
CA CYS A 115 -25.44 -6.33 55.86
C CYS A 115 -24.65 -5.09 56.31
N ILE A 116 -23.31 -5.18 56.41
CA ILE A 116 -22.45 -4.07 56.82
C ILE A 116 -22.55 -2.87 55.86
N GLU A 117 -22.86 -3.10 54.59
CA GLU A 117 -23.04 -2.07 53.57
C GLU A 117 -24.28 -1.22 53.85
N ASP A 118 -25.36 -1.86 54.32
CA ASP A 118 -26.61 -1.17 54.70
C ASP A 118 -26.38 -0.29 55.94
N ALA A 119 -25.44 -0.69 56.80
CA ALA A 119 -24.96 0.09 57.94
C ALA A 119 -23.84 1.10 57.58
N GLN A 120 -23.55 1.34 56.30
CA GLN A 120 -22.46 2.23 55.87
C GLN A 120 -21.10 1.92 56.53
N TYR A 121 -20.82 0.64 56.75
CA TYR A 121 -19.59 0.13 57.37
C TYR A 121 -19.33 0.61 58.81
N ARG A 122 -20.35 1.12 59.51
CA ARG A 122 -20.26 1.50 60.93
C ARG A 122 -21.53 1.12 61.65
N MET A 123 -21.39 0.55 62.83
CA MET A 123 -22.55 0.13 63.61
C MET A 123 -22.36 0.45 65.09
N ASN A 124 -23.46 0.78 65.75
CA ASN A 124 -23.53 0.88 67.19
C ASN A 124 -24.55 -0.13 67.70
N ILE A 125 -24.15 -0.99 68.65
CA ILE A 125 -25.05 -1.88 69.37
C ILE A 125 -25.19 -1.35 70.78
N GLY A 126 -26.41 -0.98 71.15
CA GLY A 126 -26.68 -0.34 72.44
C GLY A 126 -25.97 1.01 72.58
N LYS A 127 -25.41 1.31 73.76
CA LYS A 127 -24.82 2.63 74.06
C LYS A 127 -23.30 2.67 73.96
N THR A 128 -22.64 1.54 74.19
CA THR A 128 -21.19 1.47 74.42
C THR A 128 -20.43 0.77 73.29
N MET A 129 -21.12 -0.02 72.46
CA MET A 129 -20.47 -0.88 71.47
C MET A 129 -20.45 -0.27 70.06
N PHE A 130 -19.40 0.52 69.80
CA PHE A 130 -19.10 1.04 68.48
C PHE A 130 -18.21 0.07 67.68
N MET A 131 -18.58 -0.18 66.43
CA MET A 131 -17.85 -1.02 65.48
C MET A 131 -17.66 -0.30 64.15
N GLY A 132 -16.45 -0.41 63.60
CA GLY A 132 -16.15 -0.06 62.22
C GLY A 132 -15.82 -1.31 61.42
N PHE A 133 -16.31 -1.38 60.18
CA PHE A 133 -16.02 -2.46 59.25
C PHE A 133 -15.09 -1.97 58.14
N ILE A 134 -14.00 -2.69 57.89
CA ILE A 134 -12.98 -2.30 56.91
C ILE A 134 -13.00 -3.30 55.75
N PRO A 135 -13.49 -2.91 54.56
CA PRO A 135 -13.57 -3.82 53.42
C PRO A 135 -12.20 -4.32 52.97
N MET A 136 -12.11 -5.62 52.71
CA MET A 136 -10.96 -6.34 52.17
C MET A 136 -11.34 -6.94 50.82
N MET A 137 -11.20 -6.17 49.74
CA MET A 137 -11.51 -6.64 48.39
C MET A 137 -10.40 -7.55 47.89
N PHE A 138 -10.77 -8.78 47.49
CA PHE A 138 -9.85 -9.79 46.95
C PHE A 138 -8.74 -10.24 47.91
N LEU A 139 -9.00 -10.31 49.22
CA LEU A 139 -8.03 -10.75 50.24
C LEU A 139 -8.58 -11.85 51.16
N PRO A 140 -8.58 -13.13 50.72
CA PRO A 140 -8.22 -13.59 49.37
C PRO A 140 -9.42 -13.68 48.42
N ILE A 141 -10.64 -13.64 48.94
CA ILE A 141 -11.88 -13.80 48.17
C ILE A 141 -12.51 -12.42 47.89
N PRO A 142 -13.45 -12.32 46.93
CA PRO A 142 -13.88 -11.03 46.38
C PRO A 142 -14.41 -10.00 47.40
N GLN A 143 -15.16 -10.44 48.42
CA GLN A 143 -15.75 -9.55 49.43
C GLN A 143 -15.53 -10.11 50.83
N MET A 144 -14.62 -9.49 51.57
CA MET A 144 -14.37 -9.72 53.00
C MET A 144 -14.30 -8.39 53.74
N PHE A 145 -14.25 -8.44 55.06
CA PHE A 145 -14.03 -7.27 55.88
C PHE A 145 -13.33 -7.62 57.19
N MET A 146 -12.75 -6.61 57.84
CA MET A 146 -12.28 -6.67 59.22
C MET A 146 -13.21 -5.89 60.12
N THR A 147 -13.25 -6.24 61.39
CA THR A 147 -14.03 -5.54 62.40
C THR A 147 -13.09 -4.84 63.36
N TYR A 148 -13.23 -3.52 63.49
CA TYR A 148 -12.47 -2.69 64.40
C TYR A 148 -13.38 -2.19 65.51
N LEU A 149 -12.93 -2.35 66.76
CA LEU A 149 -13.59 -1.89 67.98
C LEU A 149 -12.82 -0.69 68.55
N PRO A 150 -13.25 0.57 68.27
CA PRO A 150 -12.50 1.76 68.68
C PRO A 150 -12.39 1.90 70.20
N THR A 151 -13.42 1.50 70.94
CA THR A 151 -13.51 1.63 72.40
C THR A 151 -12.39 0.87 73.11
N VAL A 152 -12.02 -0.30 72.61
CA VAL A 152 -10.96 -1.16 73.17
C VAL A 152 -9.70 -1.21 72.29
N GLN A 153 -9.69 -0.48 71.17
CA GLN A 153 -8.57 -0.40 70.22
C GLN A 153 -8.17 -1.79 69.67
N THR A 154 -9.17 -2.62 69.39
CA THR A 154 -8.98 -4.01 68.96
C THR A 154 -9.38 -4.19 67.50
N LEU A 155 -8.53 -4.81 66.70
CA LEU A 155 -8.79 -5.19 65.32
C LEU A 155 -8.97 -6.71 65.21
N LEU A 156 -10.15 -7.16 64.82
CA LEU A 156 -10.42 -8.52 64.36
C LEU A 156 -10.11 -8.55 62.86
N SER A 157 -8.90 -8.99 62.52
CA SER A 157 -8.31 -8.75 61.19
C SER A 157 -8.69 -9.78 60.14
N SER A 158 -9.50 -10.78 60.51
CA SER A 158 -9.88 -11.88 59.63
C SER A 158 -8.62 -12.51 59.00
N THR A 159 -8.56 -12.71 57.68
CA THR A 159 -7.42 -13.30 56.97
C THR A 159 -6.16 -12.42 56.95
N LEU A 160 -6.27 -11.11 57.18
CA LEU A 160 -5.12 -10.22 57.31
C LEU A 160 -4.38 -10.55 58.62
N PHE A 161 -3.04 -10.54 58.59
CA PHE A 161 -2.18 -11.03 59.67
C PHE A 161 -2.32 -12.52 60.06
N SER A 162 -3.13 -13.30 59.34
CA SER A 162 -3.22 -14.75 59.57
C SER A 162 -1.95 -15.49 59.17
N SER A 163 -1.69 -16.62 59.83
CA SER A 163 -0.48 -17.43 59.66
C SER A 163 -0.79 -18.93 59.74
N PHE A 164 0.10 -19.78 59.21
CA PHE A 164 0.04 -21.21 59.52
C PHE A 164 0.48 -21.46 60.97
N TYR A 165 -0.18 -22.38 61.65
CA TYR A 165 0.12 -22.72 63.04
C TYR A 165 1.02 -23.95 63.10
N SER A 166 2.02 -23.96 63.99
CA SER A 166 2.91 -25.13 64.14
C SER A 166 3.19 -25.53 65.59
N LYS A 167 3.37 -24.56 66.49
CA LYS A 167 3.58 -24.79 67.95
C LYS A 167 2.99 -23.64 68.75
N ALA A 168 2.86 -23.75 70.08
CA ALA A 168 2.28 -22.69 70.90
C ALA A 168 3.21 -21.47 71.09
N ASP A 169 4.49 -21.70 71.35
CA ASP A 169 5.46 -20.65 71.67
C ASP A 169 6.37 -20.35 70.45
N ALA A 170 5.88 -19.51 69.54
CA ALA A 170 6.64 -19.07 68.38
C ALA A 170 7.38 -17.73 68.63
N SER A 171 8.61 -17.66 68.16
CA SER A 171 9.37 -16.39 68.11
C SER A 171 8.73 -15.42 67.11
N ILE A 172 9.06 -14.14 67.21
CA ILE A 172 8.56 -13.15 66.25
C ILE A 172 8.96 -13.48 64.80
N ASP A 173 10.17 -14.02 64.59
CA ASP A 173 10.65 -14.42 63.27
C ASP A 173 9.88 -15.64 62.73
N GLU A 174 9.52 -16.59 63.60
CA GLU A 174 8.68 -17.73 63.22
C GLU A 174 7.28 -17.28 62.83
N ILE A 175 6.71 -16.30 63.56
CA ILE A 175 5.41 -15.70 63.22
C ILE A 175 5.49 -14.97 61.87
N LYS A 176 6.49 -14.11 61.66
CA LYS A 176 6.71 -13.39 60.39
C LYS A 176 6.85 -14.37 59.21
N LYS A 177 7.65 -15.43 59.39
CA LYS A 177 7.84 -16.46 58.37
C LYS A 177 6.54 -17.18 58.03
N SER A 178 5.77 -17.58 59.05
CA SER A 178 4.51 -18.30 58.84
C SER A 178 3.42 -17.41 58.22
N LEU A 179 3.36 -16.15 58.64
CA LEU A 179 2.49 -15.12 58.07
C LEU A 179 2.80 -14.92 56.59
N PHE A 180 4.07 -14.74 56.22
CA PHE A 180 4.46 -14.59 54.81
C PHE A 180 4.06 -15.81 53.98
N GLN A 181 4.28 -17.03 54.49
CA GLN A 181 3.88 -18.25 53.80
C GLN A 181 2.36 -18.33 53.58
N TYR A 182 1.58 -17.99 54.60
CA TYR A 182 0.12 -17.95 54.51
C TYR A 182 -0.33 -16.92 53.48
N HIS A 183 0.15 -15.68 53.57
CA HIS A 183 -0.25 -14.59 52.68
C HIS A 183 0.15 -14.86 51.24
N ARG A 184 1.36 -15.38 51.00
CA ARG A 184 1.81 -15.75 49.66
C ARG A 184 0.94 -16.84 49.02
N LEU A 185 0.44 -17.79 49.81
CA LEU A 185 -0.39 -18.89 49.30
C LEU A 185 -1.84 -18.46 49.11
N MET A 186 -2.37 -17.71 50.07
CA MET A 186 -3.80 -17.39 50.12
C MET A 186 -4.13 -16.12 49.32
N MET A 187 -3.29 -15.09 49.37
CA MET A 187 -3.59 -13.78 48.78
C MET A 187 -3.12 -13.69 47.31
N PRO A 188 -3.79 -12.86 46.47
CA PRO A 188 -3.40 -12.70 45.06
C PRO A 188 -2.02 -12.05 44.86
N SER A 189 -1.72 -10.98 45.61
CA SER A 189 -0.40 -10.33 45.67
C SER A 189 -0.34 -9.35 46.84
N SER A 190 0.86 -8.91 47.19
CA SER A 190 1.06 -7.83 48.16
C SER A 190 0.40 -6.50 47.76
N ASP A 191 0.13 -6.28 46.46
CA ASP A 191 -0.49 -5.03 45.99
C ASP A 191 -1.96 -4.89 46.39
N TYR A 192 -2.64 -6.01 46.66
CA TYR A 192 -3.98 -5.98 47.24
C TYR A 192 -3.92 -5.72 48.76
N ILE A 193 -2.84 -6.12 49.42
CA ILE A 193 -2.63 -5.96 50.86
C ILE A 193 -2.30 -4.51 51.20
N LYS A 194 -1.38 -3.87 50.47
CA LYS A 194 -0.87 -2.51 50.75
C LYS A 194 -1.98 -1.46 50.98
N PRO A 195 -3.04 -1.35 50.15
CA PRO A 195 -4.13 -0.40 50.38
C PRO A 195 -4.96 -0.69 51.63
N VAL A 196 -5.09 -1.96 52.03
CA VAL A 196 -5.77 -2.34 53.26
C VAL A 196 -4.91 -2.00 54.47
N LEU A 197 -3.62 -2.32 54.43
CA LEU A 197 -2.67 -1.95 55.48
C LEU A 197 -2.57 -0.44 55.68
N SER A 198 -2.63 0.36 54.61
CA SER A 198 -2.66 1.83 54.73
C SER A 198 -3.85 2.32 55.57
N ARG A 199 -5.03 1.68 55.43
CA ARG A 199 -6.21 1.98 56.25
C ARG A 199 -6.03 1.49 57.69
N VAL A 200 -5.45 0.30 57.88
CA VAL A 200 -5.13 -0.24 59.22
C VAL A 200 -4.16 0.67 59.98
N ASN A 201 -3.13 1.19 59.30
CA ASN A 201 -2.12 2.10 59.88
C ASN A 201 -2.70 3.44 60.35
N SER A 202 -3.88 3.83 59.87
CA SER A 202 -4.57 5.04 60.34
C SER A 202 -5.36 4.84 61.64
N LEU A 203 -5.45 3.60 62.15
CA LEU A 203 -6.21 3.26 63.35
C LEU A 203 -5.29 3.16 64.57
N MET A 204 -5.81 3.53 65.74
CA MET A 204 -5.13 3.25 67.00
C MET A 204 -5.41 1.81 67.44
N ILE A 205 -4.45 0.91 67.25
CA ILE A 205 -4.60 -0.52 67.52
C ILE A 205 -3.68 -0.93 68.67
N LYS A 206 -4.25 -1.56 69.70
CA LYS A 206 -3.54 -2.20 70.82
C LYS A 206 -3.52 -3.73 70.72
N GLN A 207 -4.46 -4.32 69.97
CA GLN A 207 -4.61 -5.76 69.85
C GLN A 207 -5.06 -6.13 68.43
N ILE A 208 -4.45 -7.17 67.86
CA ILE A 208 -4.84 -7.75 66.56
C ILE A 208 -5.20 -9.22 66.76
N PHE A 209 -6.37 -9.59 66.25
CA PHE A 209 -6.96 -10.92 66.35
C PHE A 209 -7.21 -11.50 64.95
N PRO A 210 -6.27 -12.30 64.42
CA PRO A 210 -6.39 -12.92 63.09
C PRO A 210 -7.28 -14.17 63.10
N ALA A 211 -7.98 -14.44 62.01
CA ALA A 211 -8.87 -15.59 61.88
C ALA A 211 -8.14 -16.95 61.86
N ALA A 212 -6.84 -16.97 61.58
CA ALA A 212 -6.05 -18.20 61.61
C ALA A 212 -4.63 -17.97 62.15
N GLY A 213 -4.10 -18.99 62.82
CA GLY A 213 -2.72 -19.01 63.30
C GLY A 213 -2.49 -18.29 64.62
N TYR A 214 -1.30 -17.70 64.74
CA TYR A 214 -0.81 -17.09 65.98
C TYR A 214 -1.55 -15.81 66.36
N LEU A 215 -1.78 -15.62 67.66
CA LEU A 215 -2.17 -14.32 68.20
C LEU A 215 -1.01 -13.34 68.14
N ILE A 216 -1.30 -12.07 67.86
CA ILE A 216 -0.29 -11.01 67.84
C ILE A 216 -0.31 -10.31 69.20
N GLN A 217 0.79 -10.45 69.94
CA GLN A 217 0.95 -9.79 71.23
C GLN A 217 1.12 -8.27 71.03
N PRO A 218 0.62 -7.43 71.97
CA PRO A 218 0.64 -5.97 71.83
C PRO A 218 2.01 -5.36 71.53
N ASP A 219 3.08 -5.92 72.12
CA ASP A 219 4.47 -5.50 71.94
C ASP A 219 5.02 -5.83 70.54
N LYS A 220 4.40 -6.74 69.79
CA LYS A 220 4.84 -7.20 68.47
C LYS A 220 4.04 -6.60 67.31
N ILE A 221 2.98 -5.83 67.59
CA ILE A 221 2.08 -5.30 66.56
C ILE A 221 2.81 -4.41 65.56
N ALA A 222 3.60 -3.46 66.04
CA ALA A 222 4.33 -2.53 65.17
C ALA A 222 5.27 -3.28 64.21
N ASP A 223 6.06 -4.22 64.74
CA ASP A 223 7.00 -5.02 63.97
C ASP A 223 6.33 -5.92 62.91
N ILE A 224 5.13 -6.44 63.22
CA ILE A 224 4.38 -7.27 62.26
C ILE A 224 3.72 -6.41 61.18
N ILE A 225 3.15 -5.26 61.54
CA ILE A 225 2.59 -4.31 60.57
C ILE A 225 3.68 -3.80 59.63
N GLU A 226 4.85 -3.44 60.16
CA GLU A 226 5.99 -3.00 59.37
C GLU A 226 6.48 -4.12 58.43
N PHE A 227 6.62 -5.33 58.97
CA PHE A 227 6.99 -6.51 58.17
C PHE A 227 5.99 -6.75 57.03
N GLU A 228 4.68 -6.79 57.32
CA GLU A 228 3.65 -7.04 56.31
C GLU A 228 3.59 -5.91 55.26
N SER A 229 3.80 -4.66 55.68
CA SER A 229 3.90 -3.51 54.77
C SER A 229 5.12 -3.59 53.86
N SER A 230 6.21 -4.22 54.32
CA SER A 230 7.43 -4.43 53.53
C SER A 230 7.38 -5.60 52.56
N LEU A 231 6.36 -6.48 52.67
CA LEU A 231 6.25 -7.64 51.81
C LEU A 231 6.01 -7.22 50.36
N ASP A 232 6.82 -7.77 49.45
CA ASP A 232 6.62 -7.66 48.01
C ASP A 232 6.55 -9.06 47.40
N PHE A 233 5.34 -9.53 47.14
CA PHE A 233 5.11 -10.82 46.50
C PHE A 233 4.00 -10.77 45.46
N TYR A 234 4.19 -11.57 44.42
CA TYR A 234 3.25 -11.80 43.34
C TYR A 234 2.98 -13.29 43.31
N ASN A 235 1.71 -13.69 43.26
CA ASN A 235 1.36 -15.10 43.16
C ASN A 235 1.50 -15.60 41.71
N ASN A 236 2.69 -15.40 41.13
CA ASN A 236 3.08 -15.89 39.81
C ASN A 236 4.42 -16.64 39.90
N ALA A 237 4.34 -17.90 40.33
CA ALA A 237 5.50 -18.78 40.49
C ALA A 237 6.28 -19.04 39.18
N GLN A 238 5.68 -18.76 38.02
CA GLN A 238 6.36 -18.86 36.72
C GLN A 238 7.37 -17.73 36.50
N VAL A 239 7.21 -16.61 37.22
CA VAL A 239 8.04 -15.42 37.01
C VAL A 239 8.94 -15.14 38.20
N PHE A 240 8.44 -15.36 39.42
CA PHE A 240 9.20 -15.14 40.64
C PHE A 240 9.26 -16.39 41.52
N LYS A 241 10.38 -16.54 42.20
CA LYS A 241 10.57 -17.41 43.36
C LYS A 241 10.84 -16.55 44.58
N TYR A 242 10.51 -17.09 45.74
CA TYR A 242 10.67 -16.39 47.01
C TYR A 242 11.42 -17.29 47.99
N GLY A 243 12.54 -16.78 48.51
CA GLY A 243 13.31 -17.43 49.56
C GLY A 243 12.65 -17.31 50.94
N TYR A 244 13.35 -17.80 51.97
CA TYR A 244 12.86 -17.77 53.35
C TYR A 244 12.65 -16.37 53.93
N GLU A 245 13.39 -15.37 53.42
CA GLU A 245 13.34 -13.97 53.87
C GLU A 245 12.33 -13.13 53.08
N ALA A 246 11.39 -13.75 52.35
CA ALA A 246 10.47 -13.06 51.43
C ALA A 246 11.16 -12.26 50.31
N LYS A 247 12.46 -12.46 50.10
CA LYS A 247 13.20 -11.81 49.02
C LYS A 247 12.72 -12.34 47.66
N LYS A 248 12.30 -11.41 46.82
CA LYS A 248 11.87 -11.62 45.43
C LYS A 248 13.07 -12.00 44.57
N GLU A 249 13.01 -13.15 43.92
CA GLU A 249 14.01 -13.62 42.95
C GLU A 249 13.34 -13.97 41.62
N THR A 250 13.93 -13.52 40.51
CA THR A 250 13.38 -13.81 39.18
C THR A 250 13.66 -15.25 38.77
N ASN A 251 12.62 -15.96 38.37
CA ASN A 251 12.66 -17.35 37.93
C ASN A 251 13.02 -17.47 36.44
N TYR A 252 14.26 -17.12 36.10
CA TYR A 252 14.73 -17.12 34.71
C TYR A 252 14.62 -18.47 34.00
N ILE A 253 14.63 -19.59 34.72
CA ILE A 253 14.43 -20.93 34.14
C ILE A 253 13.03 -21.05 33.54
N GLU A 254 11.98 -20.71 34.31
CA GLU A 254 10.61 -20.79 33.82
C GLU A 254 10.30 -19.75 32.74
N ILE A 255 10.88 -18.55 32.86
CA ILE A 255 10.78 -17.52 31.81
C ILE A 255 11.40 -18.04 30.50
N ILE A 256 12.56 -18.70 30.57
CA ILE A 256 13.19 -19.31 29.39
C ILE A 256 12.34 -20.47 28.85
N ASN A 257 11.77 -21.32 29.71
CA ASN A 257 10.84 -22.37 29.28
C ASN A 257 9.65 -21.79 28.53
N HIS A 258 9.11 -20.64 28.97
CA HIS A 258 8.08 -19.94 28.23
C HIS A 258 8.58 -19.44 26.86
N MET A 259 9.80 -18.89 26.77
CA MET A 259 10.39 -18.53 25.47
C MET A 259 10.52 -19.75 24.54
N ILE A 260 10.92 -20.90 25.07
CA ILE A 260 11.04 -22.15 24.30
C ILE A 260 9.67 -22.59 23.79
N VAL A 261 8.63 -22.54 24.61
CA VAL A 261 7.24 -22.85 24.20
C VAL A 261 6.77 -21.93 23.08
N ILE A 262 7.18 -20.66 23.07
CA ILE A 262 6.89 -19.74 21.97
C ILE A 262 7.63 -20.17 20.69
N LEU A 263 8.92 -20.52 20.78
CA LEU A 263 9.68 -21.02 19.63
C LEU A 263 9.06 -22.31 19.05
N GLN A 264 8.56 -23.21 19.90
CA GLN A 264 7.90 -24.45 19.47
C GLN A 264 6.64 -24.22 18.62
N LYS A 265 6.03 -23.03 18.67
CA LYS A 265 4.90 -22.67 17.79
C LYS A 265 5.33 -22.37 16.36
N HIS A 266 6.60 -22.04 16.14
CA HIS A 266 7.13 -21.58 14.86
C HIS A 266 8.20 -22.51 14.27
N PHE A 267 8.88 -23.31 15.09
CA PHE A 267 10.00 -24.15 14.69
C PHE A 267 9.84 -25.59 15.17
N SER A 268 10.48 -26.53 14.48
CA SER A 268 10.45 -27.94 14.86
C SER A 268 11.23 -28.20 16.15
N ASN A 269 10.79 -29.19 16.94
CA ASN A 269 11.49 -29.56 18.18
C ASN A 269 12.96 -29.94 17.94
N ILE A 270 13.26 -30.60 16.81
CA ILE A 270 14.62 -31.00 16.42
C ILE A 270 15.49 -29.75 16.17
N GLU A 271 14.94 -28.75 15.50
CA GLU A 271 15.66 -27.50 15.21
C GLU A 271 15.99 -26.72 16.49
N ILE A 272 15.04 -26.64 17.41
CA ILE A 272 15.25 -26.00 18.72
C ILE A 272 16.29 -26.77 19.52
N LEU A 273 16.17 -28.09 19.62
CA LEU A 273 17.13 -28.92 20.35
C LEU A 273 18.55 -28.73 19.81
N ASN A 274 18.73 -28.86 18.49
CA ASN A 274 20.03 -28.67 17.82
C ASN A 274 20.62 -27.28 18.04
N THR A 275 19.79 -26.27 18.27
CA THR A 275 20.26 -24.92 18.58
C THR A 275 20.97 -24.86 19.92
N PHE A 276 20.58 -25.68 20.91
CA PHE A 276 21.14 -25.66 22.26
C PHE A 276 22.06 -26.85 22.60
N VAL A 277 22.25 -27.81 21.68
CA VAL A 277 23.21 -28.93 21.86
C VAL A 277 24.63 -28.40 22.11
N GLY A 278 25.30 -28.95 23.13
CA GLY A 278 26.68 -28.61 23.48
C GLY A 278 26.84 -27.27 24.22
N THR A 279 25.74 -26.63 24.61
CA THR A 279 25.76 -25.39 25.40
C THR A 279 25.64 -25.68 26.90
N LYS A 280 25.76 -24.62 27.72
CA LYS A 280 25.48 -24.68 29.16
C LYS A 280 23.97 -24.73 29.49
N LEU A 281 23.12 -24.78 28.47
CA LEU A 281 21.65 -24.81 28.55
C LEU A 281 21.16 -26.19 28.09
N SER A 282 21.07 -27.14 29.02
CA SER A 282 20.65 -28.51 28.70
C SER A 282 19.12 -28.63 28.70
N LEU A 283 18.53 -28.82 27.52
CA LEU A 283 17.10 -29.08 27.34
C LEU A 283 16.81 -30.58 27.40
N SER A 284 15.64 -30.98 27.91
CA SER A 284 15.19 -32.37 27.83
C SER A 284 14.86 -32.76 26.39
N ASN A 285 15.27 -33.97 25.98
CA ASN A 285 15.04 -34.44 24.61
C ASN A 285 13.55 -34.57 24.25
N ASP A 286 12.71 -34.92 25.22
CA ASP A 286 11.29 -35.21 24.96
C ASP A 286 10.40 -33.96 25.10
N THR A 287 10.70 -33.10 26.08
CA THR A 287 9.82 -31.98 26.47
C THR A 287 10.41 -30.59 26.19
N LEU A 288 11.69 -30.50 25.80
CA LEU A 288 12.43 -29.25 25.61
C LEU A 288 12.44 -28.31 26.82
N VAL A 289 12.20 -28.86 28.02
CA VAL A 289 12.19 -28.10 29.28
C VAL A 289 13.61 -27.99 29.81
N LEU A 290 14.03 -26.75 30.09
CA LEU A 290 15.21 -26.44 30.87
C LEU A 290 14.88 -26.69 32.35
N LYS A 291 15.42 -27.78 32.93
CA LYS A 291 15.23 -28.09 34.36
C LYS A 291 16.32 -27.51 35.25
N ARG A 292 17.57 -27.50 34.77
CA ARG A 292 18.74 -26.99 35.47
C ARG A 292 19.70 -26.38 34.44
N SER A 293 20.40 -25.33 34.85
CA SER A 293 21.52 -24.77 34.10
C SER A 293 22.69 -24.53 35.05
N VAL A 294 23.90 -24.54 34.49
CA VAL A 294 25.13 -24.11 35.17
C VAL A 294 25.13 -22.58 35.36
N LEU A 295 24.34 -21.86 34.57
CA LEU A 295 24.19 -20.41 34.67
C LEU A 295 22.93 -20.07 35.46
N GLU A 296 22.99 -18.98 36.23
CA GLU A 296 21.88 -18.51 37.06
C GLU A 296 21.60 -17.02 36.82
N GLY A 297 20.40 -16.61 37.21
CA GLY A 297 20.00 -15.22 37.21
C GLY A 297 20.08 -14.57 35.82
N TYR A 298 20.47 -13.30 35.81
CA TYR A 298 20.59 -12.52 34.58
C TYR A 298 21.66 -13.05 33.60
N LYS A 299 22.66 -13.80 34.09
CA LYS A 299 23.67 -14.43 33.21
C LYS A 299 23.04 -15.55 32.38
N LEU A 300 22.16 -16.35 32.99
CA LEU A 300 21.39 -17.38 32.29
C LEU A 300 20.50 -16.75 31.21
N TRP A 301 19.81 -15.67 31.57
CA TRP A 301 18.94 -14.92 30.68
C TRP A 301 19.66 -14.44 29.43
N ASN A 302 20.79 -13.74 29.59
CA ASN A 302 21.57 -13.26 28.45
C ASN A 302 22.13 -14.42 27.62
N ALA A 303 22.69 -15.44 28.26
CA ALA A 303 23.28 -16.57 27.54
C ALA A 303 22.28 -17.29 26.62
N PHE A 304 20.99 -17.35 27.01
CA PHE A 304 19.94 -17.93 26.16
C PHE A 304 19.77 -17.14 24.85
N PHE A 305 19.60 -15.81 24.91
CA PHE A 305 19.42 -15.00 23.70
C PHE A 305 20.70 -14.83 22.90
N ASP A 306 21.86 -14.71 23.56
CA ASP A 306 23.15 -14.65 22.90
C ASP A 306 23.38 -15.92 22.06
N HIS A 307 23.00 -17.08 22.59
CA HIS A 307 23.14 -18.34 21.85
C HIS A 307 22.20 -18.41 20.65
N ILE A 308 20.94 -18.02 20.81
CA ILE A 308 19.98 -17.91 19.70
C ILE A 308 20.54 -16.99 18.62
N TYR A 309 21.05 -15.82 19.01
CA TYR A 309 21.61 -14.85 18.07
C TYR A 309 22.77 -15.42 17.27
N VAL A 310 23.73 -16.08 17.93
CA VAL A 310 24.90 -16.66 17.27
C VAL A 310 24.53 -17.80 16.32
N LYS A 311 23.54 -18.63 16.66
CA LYS A 311 23.18 -19.82 15.87
C LYS A 311 22.10 -19.58 14.81
N LYS A 312 21.13 -18.72 15.09
CA LYS A 312 19.92 -18.52 14.28
C LYS A 312 19.75 -17.08 13.81
N GLY A 313 20.55 -16.15 14.32
CA GLY A 313 20.48 -14.75 13.95
C GLY A 313 19.23 -14.05 14.49
N ILE A 314 18.86 -12.96 13.81
CA ILE A 314 17.83 -12.01 14.27
C ILE A 314 16.40 -12.57 14.22
N MET A 315 16.13 -13.53 13.34
CA MET A 315 14.78 -14.02 13.06
C MET A 315 14.13 -14.66 14.28
N TRP A 316 14.88 -15.41 15.09
CA TRP A 316 14.34 -16.02 16.30
C TRP A 316 14.17 -14.99 17.42
N LEU A 317 15.04 -13.98 17.48
CA LEU A 317 14.92 -12.90 18.45
C LEU A 317 13.67 -12.05 18.19
N SER A 318 13.34 -11.73 16.94
CA SER A 318 12.15 -10.93 16.63
C SER A 318 10.83 -11.63 17.00
N ILE A 319 10.80 -12.97 16.98
CA ILE A 319 9.65 -13.77 17.45
C ILE A 319 9.51 -13.69 18.97
N LEU A 320 10.62 -13.64 19.70
CA LEU A 320 10.64 -13.59 21.16
C LEU A 320 10.46 -12.18 21.71
N GLU A 321 10.84 -11.15 20.94
CA GLU A 321 10.84 -9.74 21.34
C GLU A 321 9.52 -9.27 21.98
N PRO A 322 8.32 -9.56 21.43
CA PRO A 322 7.06 -9.12 22.04
C PRO A 322 6.89 -9.64 23.46
N THR A 323 7.31 -10.89 23.70
CA THR A 323 7.20 -11.52 25.02
C THR A 323 8.26 -10.98 25.96
N VAL A 324 9.48 -10.76 25.49
CA VAL A 324 10.54 -10.07 26.27
C VAL A 324 10.09 -8.68 26.69
N ASN A 325 9.45 -7.93 25.79
CA ASN A 325 8.89 -6.61 26.10
C ASN A 325 7.78 -6.70 27.14
N LYS A 326 6.90 -7.70 27.04
CA LYS A 326 5.87 -7.95 28.04
C LYS A 326 6.46 -8.23 29.43
N TYR A 327 7.50 -9.07 29.52
CA TYR A 327 8.18 -9.32 30.79
C TYR A 327 8.86 -8.08 31.38
N TYR A 328 9.38 -7.20 30.53
CA TYR A 328 9.93 -5.92 30.98
C TYR A 328 8.83 -4.98 31.50
N THR A 329 7.71 -4.85 30.77
CA THR A 329 6.61 -3.95 31.16
C THR A 329 5.85 -4.43 32.38
N ASP A 330 5.50 -5.71 32.44
CA ASP A 330 4.62 -6.25 33.49
C ASP A 330 5.39 -6.59 34.79
N TYR A 331 6.70 -6.88 34.68
CA TYR A 331 7.49 -7.44 35.79
C TYR A 331 8.86 -6.77 36.00
N GLU A 332 9.18 -5.71 35.26
CA GLU A 332 10.44 -4.95 35.34
C GLU A 332 11.70 -5.80 35.11
N ILE A 333 11.59 -6.90 34.36
CA ILE A 333 12.73 -7.78 34.07
C ILE A 333 13.57 -7.17 32.95
N GLU A 334 14.84 -6.88 33.23
CA GLU A 334 15.75 -6.29 32.25
C GLU A 334 15.83 -7.10 30.94
N LYS A 335 15.80 -6.37 29.82
CA LYS A 335 15.94 -6.97 28.49
C LYS A 335 17.35 -7.51 28.28
N PRO A 336 17.51 -8.65 27.59
CA PRO A 336 18.83 -9.17 27.24
C PRO A 336 19.68 -8.14 26.48
N THR A 337 20.99 -8.14 26.74
CA THR A 337 21.94 -7.20 26.15
C THR A 337 21.98 -7.28 24.63
N VAL A 338 21.74 -8.45 24.04
CA VAL A 338 21.70 -8.64 22.58
C VAL A 338 20.67 -7.76 21.89
N TYR A 339 19.57 -7.39 22.55
CA TYR A 339 18.60 -6.48 21.95
C TYR A 339 19.14 -5.05 21.83
N ARG A 340 20.02 -4.60 22.75
CA ARG A 340 20.62 -3.25 22.67
C ARG A 340 21.52 -3.10 21.43
N SER A 341 22.35 -4.10 21.12
CA SER A 341 23.18 -4.09 19.91
C SER A 341 22.34 -4.25 18.64
N LEU A 342 21.31 -5.09 18.67
CA LEU A 342 20.37 -5.30 17.56
C LEU A 342 19.70 -4.00 17.10
N PHE A 343 19.16 -3.20 18.03
CA PHE A 343 18.53 -1.91 17.71
C PHE A 343 19.52 -0.96 17.04
N THR A 344 20.78 -0.97 17.47
CA THR A 344 21.83 -0.14 16.89
C THR A 344 22.12 -0.56 15.44
N THR A 345 22.23 -1.86 15.19
CA THR A 345 22.45 -2.40 13.83
C THR A 345 21.26 -2.15 12.92
N MET A 346 20.03 -2.36 13.39
CA MET A 346 18.82 -2.09 12.62
C MET A 346 18.69 -0.60 12.29
N ALA A 347 18.96 0.29 13.25
CA ALA A 347 18.94 1.73 13.01
C ALA A 347 19.96 2.15 11.94
N MET A 348 21.16 1.60 11.97
CA MET A 348 22.18 1.84 10.93
C MET A 348 21.73 1.31 9.55
N GLN A 349 21.12 0.13 9.49
CA GLN A 349 20.60 -0.41 8.22
C GLN A 349 19.46 0.44 7.65
N VAL A 350 18.51 0.86 8.48
CA VAL A 350 17.42 1.76 8.08
C VAL A 350 17.99 3.09 7.56
N GLN A 351 19.01 3.64 8.24
CA GLN A 351 19.67 4.85 7.79
C GLN A 351 20.36 4.67 6.43
N ASN A 352 21.07 3.56 6.24
CA ASN A 352 21.76 3.25 4.97
C ASN A 352 20.77 3.03 3.82
N LEU A 353 19.67 2.30 4.07
CA LEU A 353 18.58 2.13 3.10
C LEU A 353 17.91 3.48 2.76
N GLY A 354 17.73 4.35 3.75
CA GLY A 354 17.23 5.71 3.53
C GLY A 354 18.13 6.54 2.61
N LYS A 355 19.46 6.44 2.77
CA LYS A 355 20.42 7.08 1.87
C LYS A 355 20.34 6.52 0.45
N ALA A 356 20.38 5.20 0.30
CA ALA A 356 20.29 4.54 -1.01
C ALA A 356 18.97 4.86 -1.74
N LYS A 357 17.85 4.94 -1.02
CA LYS A 357 16.56 5.35 -1.57
C LYS A 357 16.61 6.78 -2.11
N SER A 358 17.17 7.72 -1.35
CA SER A 358 17.30 9.12 -1.77
C SER A 358 18.16 9.27 -3.03
N GLU A 359 19.29 8.54 -3.10
CA GLU A 359 20.14 8.49 -4.29
C GLU A 359 19.39 7.97 -5.52
N LEU A 360 18.59 6.90 -5.34
CA LEU A 360 17.79 6.33 -6.42
C LEU A 360 16.68 7.28 -6.88
N GLU A 361 16.02 7.99 -5.97
CA GLU A 361 15.01 9.01 -6.29
C GLU A 361 15.62 10.15 -7.12
N ILE A 362 16.82 10.62 -6.75
CA ILE A 362 17.56 11.61 -7.55
C ILE A 362 17.87 11.06 -8.95
N HIS A 363 18.31 9.80 -9.04
CA HIS A 363 18.63 9.20 -10.34
C HIS A 363 17.40 9.02 -11.24
N LEU A 364 16.26 8.61 -10.66
CA LEU A 364 14.99 8.50 -11.37
C LEU A 364 14.54 9.85 -11.93
N GLU A 365 14.67 10.93 -11.16
CA GLU A 365 14.32 12.27 -11.62
C GLU A 365 15.25 12.74 -12.76
N GLN A 366 16.55 12.44 -12.68
CA GLN A 366 17.48 12.71 -13.78
C GLN A 366 17.14 11.94 -15.05
N LEU A 367 16.85 10.65 -14.94
CA LEU A 367 16.44 9.79 -16.06
C LEU A 367 15.13 10.29 -16.69
N LYS A 368 14.14 10.64 -15.88
CA LYS A 368 12.87 11.20 -16.36
C LYS A 368 13.09 12.48 -17.16
N ASN A 369 13.92 13.39 -16.66
CA ASN A 369 14.28 14.62 -17.37
C ASN A 369 15.07 14.34 -18.66
N GLN A 370 15.93 13.32 -18.70
CA GLN A 370 16.59 12.91 -19.93
C GLN A 370 15.61 12.35 -20.95
N VAL A 371 14.70 11.47 -20.53
CA VAL A 371 13.67 10.89 -21.41
C VAL A 371 12.80 11.98 -22.02
N GLU A 372 12.32 12.95 -21.24
CA GLU A 372 11.53 14.07 -21.76
C GLU A 372 12.33 14.93 -22.76
N LYS A 373 13.59 15.23 -22.46
CA LYS A 373 14.47 15.95 -23.40
C LYS A 373 14.69 15.18 -24.71
N THR A 374 14.91 13.88 -24.63
CA THR A 374 15.09 13.02 -25.81
C THR A 374 13.80 12.91 -26.62
N LYS A 375 12.65 12.78 -25.96
CA LYS A 375 11.33 12.78 -26.59
C LYS A 375 11.10 14.07 -27.36
N ASP A 376 11.34 15.23 -26.75
CA ASP A 376 11.20 16.53 -27.43
C ASP A 376 12.12 16.69 -28.65
N GLN A 377 13.32 16.11 -28.60
CA GLN A 377 14.26 16.12 -29.73
C GLN A 377 13.80 15.22 -30.89
N ILE A 378 13.21 14.06 -30.60
CA ILE A 378 12.73 13.11 -31.61
C ILE A 378 11.48 13.63 -32.32
N LEU A 379 10.60 14.32 -31.59
CA LEU A 379 9.31 14.79 -32.11
C LEU A 379 9.41 16.07 -32.96
N ARG A 380 10.58 16.71 -33.04
CA ARG A 380 10.77 18.00 -33.75
C ARG A 380 11.76 17.91 -34.89
N CYS A 381 11.50 18.66 -35.96
CA CYS A 381 12.42 18.79 -37.08
C CYS A 381 13.71 19.51 -36.65
N PRO A 382 14.91 18.99 -36.96
CA PRO A 382 16.18 19.59 -36.56
C PRO A 382 16.39 21.00 -37.15
N ILE A 383 15.84 21.27 -38.34
CA ILE A 383 15.99 22.52 -39.10
C ILE A 383 15.02 23.60 -38.59
N THR A 384 13.72 23.31 -38.55
CA THR A 384 12.69 24.31 -38.25
C THR A 384 12.23 24.32 -36.79
N LYS A 385 12.59 23.30 -36.00
CA LYS A 385 12.11 23.06 -34.61
C LYS A 385 10.58 22.86 -34.48
N LEU A 386 9.86 22.81 -35.59
CA LEU A 386 8.44 22.43 -35.64
C LEU A 386 8.26 20.94 -35.37
N PHE A 387 7.09 20.54 -34.86
CA PHE A 387 6.76 19.12 -34.71
C PHE A 387 6.75 18.41 -36.07
N ILE A 388 7.18 17.14 -36.11
CA ILE A 388 7.21 16.35 -37.34
C ILE A 388 5.81 15.86 -37.75
N GLU A 389 5.64 15.53 -39.02
CA GLU A 389 4.36 15.10 -39.61
C GLU A 389 3.69 13.92 -38.87
N SER A 390 4.47 12.96 -38.36
CA SER A 390 3.91 11.80 -37.65
C SER A 390 3.13 12.21 -36.39
N VAL A 391 3.55 13.30 -35.72
CA VAL A 391 2.83 13.87 -34.57
C VAL A 391 1.48 14.44 -35.01
N LEU A 392 1.44 15.13 -36.15
CA LEU A 392 0.18 15.64 -36.70
C LEU A 392 -0.78 14.51 -37.08
N ARG A 393 -0.27 13.40 -37.63
CA ARG A 393 -1.11 12.23 -37.97
C ARG A 393 -1.81 11.66 -36.73
N GLU A 394 -1.10 11.59 -35.60
CA GLU A 394 -1.67 11.13 -34.33
C GLU A 394 -2.72 12.11 -33.78
N ILE A 395 -2.41 13.41 -33.75
CA ILE A 395 -3.34 14.46 -33.28
C ILE A 395 -4.60 14.48 -34.16
N LEU A 396 -4.45 14.44 -35.48
CA LEU A 396 -5.57 14.43 -36.41
C LEU A 396 -6.45 13.19 -36.24
N ALA A 397 -5.86 12.01 -36.01
CA ALA A 397 -6.63 10.80 -35.74
C ALA A 397 -7.46 10.91 -34.45
N GLN A 398 -6.89 11.49 -33.40
CA GLN A 398 -7.61 11.76 -32.15
C GLN A 398 -8.73 12.78 -32.38
N ASP A 399 -8.45 13.88 -33.07
CA ASP A 399 -9.43 14.92 -33.34
C ASP A 399 -10.58 14.40 -34.19
N LEU A 400 -10.33 13.62 -35.25
CA LEU A 400 -11.36 13.03 -36.11
C LEU A 400 -12.26 12.01 -35.39
N SER A 401 -11.81 11.44 -34.26
CA SER A 401 -12.65 10.55 -33.44
C SER A 401 -13.79 11.30 -32.72
N ILE A 402 -13.62 12.62 -32.55
CA ILE A 402 -14.60 13.49 -31.88
C ILE A 402 -15.61 13.97 -32.92
N LYS A 403 -16.92 13.90 -32.63
CA LYS A 403 -17.95 14.46 -33.51
C LYS A 403 -17.94 15.99 -33.45
N GLN A 404 -17.93 16.63 -34.61
CA GLN A 404 -17.92 18.09 -34.76
C GLN A 404 -19.20 18.55 -35.46
N GLU A 405 -19.82 19.62 -34.95
CA GLU A 405 -21.03 20.22 -35.52
C GLU A 405 -20.66 21.24 -36.62
N LYS A 406 -21.40 21.21 -37.73
CA LYS A 406 -21.25 22.24 -38.79
C LYS A 406 -21.66 23.61 -38.23
N PRO A 407 -20.95 24.70 -38.56
CA PRO A 407 -20.01 24.86 -39.68
C PRO A 407 -18.52 24.67 -39.32
N GLN A 408 -18.20 24.15 -38.13
CA GLN A 408 -16.82 23.98 -37.70
C GLN A 408 -16.19 22.76 -38.38
N LEU A 409 -14.97 22.95 -38.89
CA LEU A 409 -14.20 21.97 -39.66
C LEU A 409 -12.82 21.76 -39.03
N ARG A 410 -12.15 20.70 -39.48
CA ARG A 410 -10.72 20.49 -39.31
C ARG A 410 -10.03 20.69 -40.65
N GLY A 411 -9.13 21.66 -40.72
CA GLY A 411 -8.45 22.01 -41.94
C GLY A 411 -6.94 21.84 -41.86
N MET A 412 -6.36 21.39 -42.96
CA MET A 412 -4.92 21.33 -43.18
C MET A 412 -4.56 22.23 -44.34
N ILE A 413 -3.54 23.07 -44.15
CA ILE A 413 -2.99 23.94 -45.18
C ILE A 413 -1.52 23.58 -45.33
N LEU A 414 -1.14 23.04 -46.47
CA LEU A 414 0.26 22.76 -46.80
C LEU A 414 0.81 23.91 -47.64
N VAL A 415 1.97 24.43 -47.22
CA VAL A 415 2.69 25.51 -47.87
C VAL A 415 4.06 25.02 -48.32
N GLN A 416 4.43 25.29 -49.57
CA GLN A 416 5.75 24.98 -50.11
C GLN A 416 6.29 26.14 -50.95
N LEU A 417 7.60 26.36 -50.85
CA LEU A 417 8.33 27.26 -51.75
C LEU A 417 8.40 26.66 -53.15
N ASP A 418 8.14 27.48 -54.17
CA ASP A 418 8.20 27.05 -55.56
C ASP A 418 9.64 26.91 -56.06
N GLN A 419 10.51 27.87 -55.71
CA GLN A 419 11.89 27.97 -56.18
C GLN A 419 12.89 27.17 -55.31
N LEU A 420 12.43 26.35 -54.36
CA LEU A 420 13.34 25.64 -53.44
C LEU A 420 14.36 24.75 -54.16
N ASN A 421 13.94 24.07 -55.24
CA ASN A 421 14.83 23.22 -56.03
C ASN A 421 15.90 24.06 -56.75
N ASP A 422 15.55 25.25 -57.20
CA ASP A 422 16.49 26.16 -57.88
C ASP A 422 17.48 26.77 -56.88
N ILE A 423 16.99 27.18 -55.71
CA ILE A 423 17.83 27.64 -54.58
C ILE A 423 18.85 26.55 -54.20
N ASN A 424 18.39 25.30 -54.04
CA ASN A 424 19.27 24.17 -53.71
C ASN A 424 20.33 23.92 -54.79
N LYS A 425 19.95 23.99 -56.08
CA LYS A 425 20.87 23.79 -57.20
C LYS A 425 21.92 24.90 -57.30
N LYS A 426 21.53 26.15 -57.01
CA LYS A 426 22.36 27.34 -57.20
C LYS A 426 23.25 27.67 -56.00
N TYR A 427 22.74 27.47 -54.78
CA TYR A 427 23.38 27.89 -53.53
C TYR A 427 23.70 26.73 -52.58
N GLY A 428 23.36 25.50 -52.96
CA GLY A 428 23.59 24.31 -52.14
C GLY A 428 22.47 24.04 -51.14
N LYS A 429 22.59 22.87 -50.49
CA LYS A 429 21.55 22.34 -49.59
C LYS A 429 21.32 23.20 -48.34
N ASP A 430 22.38 23.78 -47.77
CA ASP A 430 22.27 24.61 -46.56
C ASP A 430 21.42 25.86 -46.81
N ALA A 431 21.51 26.45 -48.00
CA ALA A 431 20.70 27.59 -48.41
C ALA A 431 19.21 27.21 -48.57
N GLY A 432 18.90 26.00 -49.03
CA GLY A 432 17.54 25.48 -49.06
C GLY A 432 16.99 25.19 -47.66
N ASP A 433 17.82 24.64 -46.75
CA ASP A 433 17.44 24.43 -45.36
C ASP A 433 17.18 25.76 -44.64
N GLU A 434 17.95 26.80 -44.95
CA GLU A 434 17.71 28.18 -44.49
C GLU A 434 16.41 28.75 -45.06
N ALA A 435 16.14 28.55 -46.36
CA ALA A 435 14.87 28.97 -46.97
C ALA A 435 13.66 28.29 -46.30
N ILE A 436 13.74 26.99 -45.97
CA ILE A 436 12.69 26.28 -45.23
C ILE A 436 12.52 26.86 -43.82
N ARG A 437 13.61 27.24 -43.15
CA ARG A 437 13.58 27.88 -41.83
C ARG A 437 12.93 29.26 -41.88
N ASN A 438 13.24 30.05 -42.89
CA ASN A 438 12.66 31.38 -43.09
C ASN A 438 11.18 31.28 -43.45
N MET A 439 10.77 30.28 -44.24
CA MET A 439 9.36 29.95 -44.45
C MET A 439 8.66 29.59 -43.13
N ALA A 440 9.25 28.73 -42.31
CA ALA A 440 8.69 28.38 -40.99
C ALA A 440 8.51 29.61 -40.10
N TYR A 441 9.51 30.49 -40.10
CA TYR A 441 9.47 31.74 -39.36
C TYR A 441 8.34 32.67 -39.84
N GLN A 442 8.20 32.87 -41.16
CA GLN A 442 7.13 33.69 -41.73
C GLN A 442 5.74 33.15 -41.38
N LEU A 443 5.54 31.83 -41.49
CA LEU A 443 4.27 31.20 -41.12
C LEU A 443 3.99 31.32 -39.62
N TYR A 444 5.03 31.30 -38.77
CA TYR A 444 4.89 31.48 -37.33
C TYR A 444 4.45 32.90 -36.95
N GLN A 445 4.79 33.92 -37.75
CA GLN A 445 4.35 35.30 -37.50
C GLN A 445 2.88 35.54 -37.89
N VAL A 446 2.35 34.72 -38.81
CA VAL A 446 1.00 34.92 -39.37
C VAL A 446 -0.04 34.01 -38.74
N LYS A 447 0.37 32.92 -38.08
CA LYS A 447 -0.54 32.00 -37.40
C LYS A 447 -1.27 32.67 -36.23
N ASP A 448 -2.49 32.22 -35.96
CA ASP A 448 -3.18 32.57 -34.71
C ASP A 448 -2.54 31.90 -33.49
N ARG A 449 -2.88 32.37 -32.28
CA ARG A 449 -2.33 31.84 -31.02
C ARG A 449 -2.60 30.35 -30.83
N GLU A 450 -3.74 29.88 -31.31
CA GLU A 450 -4.21 28.49 -31.16
C GLU A 450 -3.74 27.56 -32.31
N THR A 451 -3.27 28.13 -33.43
CA THR A 451 -2.84 27.36 -34.60
C THR A 451 -1.44 26.76 -34.39
N GLN A 452 -1.28 25.48 -34.72
CA GLN A 452 0.01 24.77 -34.65
C GLN A 452 0.58 24.51 -36.05
N LEU A 453 1.92 24.60 -36.15
CA LEU A 453 2.69 24.37 -37.37
C LEU A 453 3.47 23.06 -37.27
N TYR A 454 3.44 22.27 -38.34
CA TYR A 454 4.10 20.98 -38.43
C TYR A 454 4.98 20.91 -39.66
N LYS A 455 6.13 20.25 -39.55
CA LYS A 455 7.02 20.00 -40.68
C LYS A 455 6.53 18.77 -41.44
N GLN A 456 6.22 18.93 -42.73
CA GLN A 456 5.92 17.81 -43.63
C GLN A 456 7.15 16.89 -43.82
N ALA A 457 6.93 15.63 -44.15
CA ALA A 457 7.95 14.68 -44.62
C ALA A 457 8.62 15.06 -45.96
N GLY A 458 8.18 16.15 -46.60
CA GLY A 458 8.79 16.79 -47.77
C GLY A 458 9.39 18.17 -47.46
N PRO A 459 9.50 19.11 -48.40
CA PRO A 459 10.00 20.46 -48.13
C PRO A 459 8.98 21.40 -47.46
N GLY A 460 7.72 20.99 -47.34
CA GLY A 460 6.64 21.86 -46.90
C GLY A 460 6.43 21.97 -45.40
N ILE A 461 5.55 22.90 -45.04
CA ILE A 461 5.03 23.11 -43.68
C ILE A 461 3.52 23.04 -43.72
N ILE A 462 2.96 22.30 -42.77
CA ILE A 462 1.52 22.11 -42.62
C ILE A 462 1.04 22.98 -41.46
N ILE A 463 0.04 23.80 -41.73
CA ILE A 463 -0.75 24.52 -40.76
C ILE A 463 -1.98 23.65 -40.48
N TYR A 464 -2.20 23.29 -39.23
CA TYR A 464 -3.40 22.56 -38.82
C TYR A 464 -4.27 23.46 -37.94
N GLU A 465 -5.53 23.58 -38.34
CA GLU A 465 -6.53 24.37 -37.63
C GLU A 465 -7.75 23.49 -37.31
N ASN A 466 -8.15 23.54 -36.04
CA ASN A 466 -9.32 22.83 -35.53
C ASN A 466 -10.40 23.86 -35.17
N ASN A 467 -11.67 23.47 -35.25
CA ASN A 467 -12.84 24.32 -35.03
C ASN A 467 -12.87 25.60 -35.88
N VAL A 468 -12.53 25.46 -37.17
CA VAL A 468 -12.38 26.57 -38.10
C VAL A 468 -13.45 26.54 -39.20
N THR A 469 -13.81 27.69 -39.76
CA THR A 469 -14.70 27.80 -40.93
C THR A 469 -13.91 27.76 -42.24
N GLU A 470 -14.57 27.45 -43.36
CA GLU A 470 -13.92 27.44 -44.67
C GLU A 470 -13.32 28.81 -45.05
N GLU A 471 -14.00 29.91 -44.72
CA GLU A 471 -13.53 31.28 -44.96
C GLU A 471 -12.25 31.59 -44.16
N GLN A 472 -12.18 31.16 -42.91
CA GLN A 472 -10.99 31.31 -42.07
C GLN A 472 -9.81 30.52 -42.63
N LEU A 473 -10.02 29.26 -43.06
CA LEU A 473 -8.97 28.45 -43.69
C LEU A 473 -8.40 29.11 -44.95
N GLN A 474 -9.27 29.65 -45.80
CA GLN A 474 -8.85 30.40 -46.99
C GLN A 474 -8.06 31.66 -46.61
N LYS A 475 -8.52 32.42 -45.62
CA LYS A 475 -7.83 33.61 -45.13
C LYS A 475 -6.44 33.29 -44.57
N THR A 476 -6.31 32.22 -43.79
CA THR A 476 -5.02 31.72 -43.28
C THR A 476 -4.10 31.34 -44.45
N ALA A 477 -4.61 30.62 -45.46
CA ALA A 477 -3.83 30.23 -46.63
C ALA A 477 -3.33 31.42 -47.46
N VAL A 478 -4.19 32.41 -47.71
CA VAL A 478 -3.81 33.66 -48.41
C VAL A 478 -2.76 34.43 -47.62
N SER A 479 -2.93 34.54 -46.31
CA SER A 479 -2.01 35.27 -45.44
C SER A 479 -0.65 34.58 -45.37
N ALA A 480 -0.64 33.26 -45.24
CA ALA A 480 0.55 32.42 -45.28
C ALA A 480 1.34 32.55 -46.59
N ARG A 481 0.64 32.58 -47.74
CA ARG A 481 1.27 32.80 -49.04
C ARG A 481 1.88 34.19 -49.13
N ASN A 482 1.08 35.22 -48.85
CA ASN A 482 1.50 36.61 -49.06
C ASN A 482 2.69 36.96 -48.15
N SER A 483 2.70 36.48 -46.89
CA SER A 483 3.84 36.72 -45.99
C SER A 483 5.15 36.13 -46.48
N ILE A 484 5.11 35.02 -47.23
CA ILE A 484 6.29 34.44 -47.86
C ILE A 484 6.68 35.27 -49.10
N ASN A 485 5.72 35.57 -49.98
CA ASN A 485 5.96 36.29 -51.23
C ASN A 485 6.51 37.71 -51.00
N ASP A 486 6.05 38.38 -49.93
CA ASP A 486 6.41 39.75 -49.58
C ASP A 486 7.65 39.82 -48.66
N SER A 487 8.22 38.67 -48.29
CA SER A 487 9.35 38.60 -47.36
C SER A 487 10.69 38.91 -48.03
N ASN A 488 11.50 39.73 -47.35
CA ASN A 488 12.89 39.97 -47.72
C ASN A 488 13.88 39.00 -47.03
N LEU A 489 13.40 37.93 -46.39
CA LEU A 489 14.26 36.95 -45.70
C LEU A 489 14.88 35.91 -46.65
N PHE A 490 14.48 35.88 -47.91
CA PHE A 490 14.95 34.89 -48.87
C PHE A 490 16.09 35.45 -49.73
N ILE A 491 17.05 34.60 -50.10
CA ILE A 491 18.25 34.97 -50.88
C ILE A 491 17.86 35.47 -52.29
N GLU A 492 16.74 35.00 -52.81
CA GLU A 492 16.14 35.48 -54.06
C GLU A 492 14.62 35.60 -53.90
N LYS A 493 13.96 36.25 -54.86
CA LYS A 493 12.51 36.42 -54.85
C LYS A 493 11.84 35.05 -54.97
N VAL A 494 11.04 34.69 -53.98
CA VAL A 494 10.32 33.42 -53.93
C VAL A 494 8.81 33.61 -54.03
N SER A 495 8.12 32.53 -54.37
CA SER A 495 6.68 32.39 -54.23
C SER A 495 6.32 31.12 -53.47
N ALA A 496 5.16 31.14 -52.81
CA ALA A 496 4.62 29.98 -52.11
C ALA A 496 3.37 29.43 -52.78
N SER A 497 3.42 28.15 -53.17
CA SER A 497 2.22 27.39 -53.49
C SER A 497 1.57 26.89 -52.20
N VAL A 498 0.24 26.93 -52.16
CA VAL A 498 -0.55 26.53 -50.99
C VAL A 498 -1.67 25.57 -51.40
N SER A 499 -1.86 24.52 -50.62
CA SER A 499 -2.97 23.58 -50.79
C SER A 499 -3.78 23.48 -49.51
N ILE A 500 -5.09 23.52 -49.63
CA ILE A 500 -6.04 23.46 -48.51
C ILE A 500 -6.84 22.17 -48.61
N VAL A 501 -7.02 21.45 -47.49
CA VAL A 501 -7.90 20.29 -47.36
C VAL A 501 -8.68 20.37 -46.06
N SER A 502 -9.97 20.08 -46.10
CA SER A 502 -10.80 19.94 -44.89
C SER A 502 -11.36 18.53 -44.71
N ASP A 503 -11.70 18.18 -43.47
CA ASP A 503 -12.36 16.91 -43.14
C ASP A 503 -13.76 16.77 -43.78
N SER A 504 -14.38 17.87 -44.21
CA SER A 504 -15.65 17.85 -44.95
C SER A 504 -15.56 17.20 -46.32
N GLU A 505 -14.35 17.10 -46.89
CA GLU A 505 -14.07 16.54 -48.22
C GLU A 505 -13.80 15.04 -48.18
N ILE A 506 -13.74 14.45 -46.99
CA ILE A 506 -13.32 13.08 -46.75
C ILE A 506 -14.52 12.18 -46.50
N ASN A 507 -14.48 10.99 -47.08
CA ASN A 507 -15.53 10.01 -46.86
C ASN A 507 -15.53 9.51 -45.41
N ARG A 508 -16.55 9.92 -44.65
CA ARG A 508 -16.74 9.55 -43.23
C ARG A 508 -17.03 8.07 -42.99
N THR A 509 -17.32 7.27 -44.03
CA THR A 509 -17.50 5.82 -43.89
C THR A 509 -16.18 5.06 -43.78
N LEU A 510 -15.05 5.71 -44.07
CA LEU A 510 -13.71 5.13 -43.95
C LEU A 510 -13.30 5.00 -42.47
N SER A 511 -12.35 4.12 -42.18
CA SER A 511 -11.70 4.06 -40.87
C SER A 511 -10.97 5.39 -40.58
N ILE A 512 -10.77 5.75 -39.30
CA ILE A 512 -10.04 6.99 -38.93
C ILE A 512 -8.66 7.03 -39.59
N GLU A 513 -7.95 5.90 -39.62
CA GLU A 513 -6.64 5.80 -40.24
C GLU A 513 -6.68 6.08 -41.76
N ASP A 514 -7.70 5.55 -42.45
CA ASP A 514 -7.89 5.78 -43.89
C ASP A 514 -8.37 7.20 -44.19
N GLN A 515 -9.15 7.82 -43.30
CA GLN A 515 -9.51 9.25 -43.41
C GLN A 515 -8.27 10.14 -43.31
N VAL A 516 -7.40 9.89 -42.33
CA VAL A 516 -6.11 10.60 -42.20
C VAL A 516 -5.27 10.41 -43.46
N LYS A 517 -5.12 9.17 -43.96
CA LYS A 517 -4.38 8.89 -45.21
C LYS A 517 -4.97 9.64 -46.40
N ALA A 518 -6.30 9.68 -46.53
CA ALA A 518 -6.99 10.38 -47.60
C ALA A 518 -6.76 11.90 -47.54
N MET A 519 -6.80 12.51 -46.36
CA MET A 519 -6.50 13.95 -46.18
C MET A 519 -5.10 14.31 -46.65
N PHE A 520 -4.09 13.58 -46.19
CA PHE A 520 -2.69 13.81 -46.60
C PHE A 520 -2.49 13.58 -48.11
N SER A 521 -3.09 12.52 -48.66
CA SER A 521 -2.98 12.23 -50.10
C SER A 521 -3.63 13.33 -50.96
N LEU A 522 -4.78 13.87 -50.53
CA LEU A 522 -5.44 14.96 -51.23
C LEU A 522 -4.61 16.26 -51.15
N LEU A 523 -4.02 16.52 -49.98
CA LEU A 523 -3.16 17.69 -49.73
C LEU A 523 -1.94 17.69 -50.65
N GLU A 524 -1.27 16.54 -50.77
CA GLU A 524 -0.11 16.36 -51.67
C GLU A 524 -0.49 16.48 -53.14
N LYS A 525 -1.60 15.87 -53.58
CA LYS A 525 -2.09 15.98 -54.96
C LYS A 525 -2.41 17.42 -55.34
N ARG A 526 -3.04 18.18 -54.44
CA ARG A 526 -3.33 19.60 -54.63
C ARG A 526 -2.06 20.45 -54.71
N MET A 527 -1.06 20.13 -53.90
CA MET A 527 0.23 20.83 -53.93
C MET A 527 0.95 20.62 -55.27
N ILE A 528 0.95 19.39 -55.79
CA ILE A 528 1.50 19.11 -57.12
C ILE A 528 0.74 19.91 -58.20
N PHE A 529 -0.60 19.92 -58.12
CA PHE A 529 -1.43 20.70 -59.04
C PHE A 529 -1.15 22.21 -58.95
N ALA A 530 -0.95 22.76 -57.75
CA ALA A 530 -0.60 24.17 -57.53
C ALA A 530 0.66 24.52 -58.32
N LYS A 531 1.74 23.76 -58.12
CA LYS A 531 3.03 23.98 -58.77
C LYS A 531 2.98 23.87 -60.30
N HIS A 532 2.10 23.03 -60.84
CA HIS A 532 1.92 22.89 -62.29
C HIS A 532 1.06 23.99 -62.91
N LYS A 533 0.06 24.51 -62.18
CA LYS A 533 -0.85 25.55 -62.67
C LYS A 533 -0.17 26.92 -62.75
N GLY A 534 0.73 27.21 -61.82
CA GLY A 534 1.50 28.45 -61.75
C GLY A 534 2.23 28.59 -60.41
N GLN A 535 3.32 29.35 -60.38
CA GLN A 535 3.99 29.70 -59.12
C GLN A 535 3.08 30.60 -58.26
N GLY A 536 2.99 30.37 -56.95
CA GLY A 536 2.19 31.18 -56.04
C GLY A 536 0.69 30.86 -55.98
N GLU A 537 0.26 29.70 -56.49
CA GLU A 537 -1.16 29.33 -56.55
C GLU A 537 -1.69 28.78 -55.22
N ILE A 538 -2.98 29.07 -54.93
CA ILE A 538 -3.72 28.47 -53.82
C ILE A 538 -4.73 27.50 -54.41
N ILE A 539 -4.67 26.23 -54.01
CA ILE A 539 -5.56 25.17 -54.48
C ILE A 539 -6.42 24.66 -53.33
N ASP A 540 -7.74 24.75 -53.50
CA ASP A 540 -8.75 24.32 -52.55
C ASP A 540 -9.81 23.42 -53.23
N GLN A 541 -10.94 23.18 -52.56
CA GLN A 541 -12.05 22.41 -53.10
C GLN A 541 -12.74 23.07 -54.29
N LYS A 542 -12.79 24.41 -54.33
CA LYS A 542 -13.52 25.20 -55.34
C LYS A 542 -12.70 25.41 -56.60
N THR A 543 -11.40 25.15 -56.54
CA THR A 543 -10.51 25.23 -57.70
C THR A 543 -10.79 24.07 -58.66
N GLU A 544 -11.36 24.36 -59.84
CA GLU A 544 -11.56 23.35 -60.89
C GLU A 544 -10.22 22.70 -61.28
N SER A 545 -9.97 21.51 -60.74
CA SER A 545 -8.85 20.69 -61.14
C SER A 545 -9.31 19.81 -62.30
N LYS A 546 -8.97 20.20 -63.55
CA LYS A 546 -8.86 19.20 -64.61
C LYS A 546 -7.79 18.24 -64.12
N VAL A 547 -8.18 17.00 -63.84
CA VAL A 547 -7.28 15.92 -63.43
C VAL A 547 -6.06 15.95 -64.36
N LEU A 548 -4.91 16.40 -63.84
CA LEU A 548 -3.69 16.54 -64.64
C LEU A 548 -3.29 15.16 -65.10
N SER A 549 -3.04 15.00 -66.40
CA SER A 549 -2.62 13.73 -66.95
C SER A 549 -1.23 13.35 -66.41
N GLU A 550 -1.00 12.05 -66.22
CA GLU A 550 0.29 11.45 -65.85
C GLU A 550 1.38 11.60 -66.93
N GLY A 551 1.14 12.35 -68.01
CA GLY A 551 2.05 12.56 -69.14
C GLY A 551 1.36 12.30 -70.47
N CYS A 552 2.04 12.58 -71.58
CA CYS A 552 1.51 12.38 -72.93
C CYS A 552 2.17 11.17 -73.63
N ILE A 553 1.38 10.17 -74.02
CA ILE A 553 1.83 9.00 -74.78
C ILE A 553 1.39 9.14 -76.23
N LEU A 554 2.31 8.96 -77.17
CA LEU A 554 1.99 8.77 -78.58
C LEU A 554 1.98 7.28 -78.93
N LEU A 555 0.83 6.79 -79.42
CA LEU A 555 0.66 5.43 -79.91
C LEU A 555 0.65 5.42 -81.44
N VAL A 556 1.60 4.72 -82.06
CA VAL A 556 1.73 4.58 -83.52
C VAL A 556 1.49 3.12 -83.90
N ASP A 557 0.35 2.83 -84.50
CA ASP A 557 -0.01 1.47 -84.94
C ASP A 557 -1.06 1.57 -86.04
N GLU A 558 -0.97 0.75 -87.09
CA GLU A 558 -2.00 0.68 -88.14
C GLU A 558 -3.23 -0.10 -87.67
N ASP A 559 -3.05 -1.07 -86.77
CA ASP A 559 -4.14 -1.87 -86.20
C ASP A 559 -4.96 -1.04 -85.21
N GLU A 560 -6.15 -0.64 -85.65
CA GLU A 560 -7.11 0.14 -84.87
C GLU A 560 -7.55 -0.58 -83.59
N VAL A 561 -7.66 -1.91 -83.59
CA VAL A 561 -8.10 -2.69 -82.42
C VAL A 561 -7.04 -2.59 -81.33
N ASN A 562 -5.77 -2.81 -81.68
CA ASN A 562 -4.67 -2.71 -80.72
C ASN A 562 -4.47 -1.27 -80.23
N ARG A 563 -4.52 -0.29 -81.14
CA ARG A 563 -4.39 1.14 -80.82
C ARG A 563 -5.48 1.60 -79.83
N ASN A 564 -6.74 1.20 -80.05
CA ASN A 564 -7.86 1.52 -79.16
C ASN A 564 -7.79 0.79 -77.81
N MET A 565 -7.30 -0.45 -77.78
CA MET A 565 -7.08 -1.19 -76.53
C MET A 565 -6.06 -0.46 -75.65
N LEU A 566 -4.89 -0.11 -76.19
CA LEU A 566 -3.83 0.62 -75.49
C LEU A 566 -4.29 2.02 -75.07
N PHE A 567 -5.03 2.73 -75.93
CA PHE A 567 -5.65 4.01 -75.58
C PHE A 567 -6.50 3.92 -74.30
N ARG A 568 -7.38 2.91 -74.22
CA ARG A 568 -8.25 2.71 -73.05
C ARG A 568 -7.45 2.37 -71.79
N ILE A 569 -6.40 1.56 -71.92
CA ILE A 569 -5.52 1.20 -70.80
C ILE A 569 -4.84 2.45 -70.25
N PHE A 570 -4.23 3.27 -71.11
CA PHE A 570 -3.49 4.45 -70.68
C PHE A 570 -4.38 5.61 -70.23
N LYS A 571 -5.58 5.77 -70.82
CA LYS A 571 -6.57 6.73 -70.30
C LYS A 571 -7.07 6.36 -68.90
N ARG A 572 -7.23 5.06 -68.58
CA ARG A 572 -7.62 4.61 -67.23
C ARG A 572 -6.58 4.90 -66.16
N ILE A 573 -5.30 4.91 -66.52
CA ILE A 573 -4.21 5.34 -65.64
C ILE A 573 -3.86 6.82 -65.84
N ASN A 574 -4.80 7.59 -66.38
CA ASN A 574 -4.77 9.05 -66.44
C ASN A 574 -3.66 9.65 -67.33
N PHE A 575 -3.17 8.96 -68.36
CA PHE A 575 -2.29 9.59 -69.37
C PHE A 575 -3.11 10.33 -70.43
N ASP A 576 -2.54 11.41 -70.99
CA ASP A 576 -3.01 11.90 -72.29
C ASP A 576 -2.44 11.01 -73.38
N VAL A 577 -3.25 10.67 -74.38
CA VAL A 577 -2.88 9.68 -75.39
C VAL A 577 -3.19 10.24 -76.76
N LYS A 578 -2.16 10.38 -77.59
CA LYS A 578 -2.27 10.74 -79.00
C LYS A 578 -2.15 9.49 -79.84
N LEU A 579 -2.99 9.38 -80.87
CA LEU A 579 -3.06 8.21 -81.73
C LEU A 579 -2.57 8.61 -83.12
N ALA A 580 -1.63 7.86 -83.67
CA ALA A 580 -1.19 7.96 -85.05
C ALA A 580 -1.38 6.59 -85.72
N LYS A 581 -1.83 6.59 -86.97
CA LYS A 581 -1.95 5.38 -87.78
C LYS A 581 -0.67 5.08 -88.57
N ASP A 582 0.15 6.08 -88.84
CA ASP A 582 1.39 5.96 -89.61
C ASP A 582 2.47 6.94 -89.10
N VAL A 583 3.67 6.83 -89.67
CA VAL A 583 4.84 7.65 -89.30
C VAL A 583 4.63 9.13 -89.60
N GLU A 584 3.91 9.46 -90.68
CA GLU A 584 3.63 10.85 -91.09
C GLU A 584 2.78 11.55 -90.01
N GLU A 585 1.67 10.92 -89.61
CA GLU A 585 0.80 11.43 -88.53
C GLU A 585 1.53 11.49 -87.19
N ALA A 586 2.43 10.53 -86.91
CA ALA A 586 3.23 10.55 -85.69
C ALA A 586 4.15 11.77 -85.62
N LEU A 587 4.83 12.12 -86.72
CA LEU A 587 5.72 13.29 -86.77
C LEU A 587 4.95 14.62 -86.67
N GLU A 588 3.76 14.71 -87.27
CA GLU A 588 2.87 15.87 -87.10
C GLU A 588 2.50 16.08 -85.62
N LEU A 589 2.10 14.99 -84.94
CA LEU A 589 1.68 15.04 -83.53
C LEU A 589 2.84 15.38 -82.58
N ILE A 590 4.07 14.93 -82.88
CA ILE A 590 5.26 15.25 -82.08
C ILE A 590 5.60 16.75 -82.15
N ASN A 591 5.34 17.39 -83.30
CA ASN A 591 5.57 18.84 -83.44
C ASN A 591 4.50 19.68 -82.72
N ILE A 592 3.30 19.14 -82.54
CA ILE A 592 2.16 19.87 -81.96
C ILE A 592 2.06 19.65 -80.44
N TYR A 593 2.42 18.46 -79.95
CA TYR A 593 2.21 18.06 -78.56
C TYR A 593 3.52 17.69 -77.85
N PRO A 594 3.67 18.02 -76.56
CA PRO A 594 4.84 17.60 -75.78
C PRO A 594 4.72 16.10 -75.44
N ILE A 595 5.31 15.24 -76.27
CA ILE A 595 5.25 13.78 -76.11
C ILE A 595 6.28 13.31 -75.07
N ASP A 596 5.81 12.57 -74.07
CA ASP A 596 6.66 12.02 -73.01
C ASP A 596 7.17 10.61 -73.29
N ILE A 597 6.39 9.81 -74.03
CA ILE A 597 6.72 8.42 -74.39
C ILE A 597 6.10 8.12 -75.76
N ILE A 598 6.85 7.44 -76.63
CA ILE A 598 6.37 6.95 -77.92
C ILE A 598 6.31 5.42 -77.88
N ILE A 599 5.18 4.86 -78.31
CA ILE A 599 4.99 3.42 -78.49
C ILE A 599 4.64 3.18 -79.94
N SER A 600 5.52 2.52 -80.69
CA SER A 600 5.35 2.30 -82.14
C SER A 600 5.34 0.82 -82.48
N GLU A 601 4.46 0.40 -83.37
CA GLU A 601 4.61 -0.88 -84.08
C GLU A 601 5.85 -0.83 -84.98
N ILE A 602 6.54 -1.97 -85.10
CA ILE A 602 7.70 -2.12 -85.98
C ILE A 602 7.26 -2.15 -87.45
N ASN A 603 6.29 -3.01 -87.77
CA ASN A 603 5.86 -3.25 -89.15
C ASN A 603 4.65 -2.37 -89.51
N LEU A 604 4.93 -1.14 -89.94
CA LEU A 604 3.94 -0.25 -90.56
C LEU A 604 4.06 -0.35 -92.09
N SER A 605 2.96 -0.18 -92.83
CA SER A 605 2.84 -0.45 -94.27
C SER A 605 3.67 0.47 -95.17
N LYS A 606 3.88 1.73 -94.79
CA LYS A 606 4.61 2.72 -95.60
C LYS A 606 6.07 2.90 -95.17
N ILE A 607 6.29 3.18 -93.89
CA ILE A 607 7.59 3.50 -93.29
C ILE A 607 7.68 2.73 -91.98
N ASP A 608 8.72 1.93 -91.80
CA ASP A 608 8.85 1.09 -90.61
C ASP A 608 9.10 1.93 -89.33
N GLY A 609 8.77 1.36 -88.17
CA GLY A 609 8.94 2.03 -86.88
C GLY A 609 10.41 2.34 -86.53
N PHE A 610 11.37 1.65 -87.15
CA PHE A 610 12.80 1.93 -86.97
C PHE A 610 13.19 3.23 -87.69
N SER A 611 12.65 3.48 -88.88
CA SER A 611 12.83 4.74 -89.61
C SER A 611 12.26 5.91 -88.83
N LEU A 612 11.09 5.77 -88.18
CA LEU A 612 10.56 6.80 -87.27
C LEU A 612 11.57 7.11 -86.14
N LYS A 613 12.10 6.09 -85.47
CA LYS A 613 13.12 6.30 -84.41
C LYS A 613 14.40 6.94 -84.96
N GLN A 614 14.84 6.56 -86.15
CA GLN A 614 16.00 7.16 -86.80
C GLN A 614 15.78 8.66 -87.05
N THR A 615 14.64 9.06 -87.59
CA THR A 615 14.26 10.47 -87.79
C THR A 615 14.22 11.26 -86.48
N LEU A 616 13.69 10.66 -85.40
CA LEU A 616 13.67 11.32 -84.08
C LEU A 616 15.06 11.51 -83.49
N ASN A 617 15.99 10.58 -83.76
CA ASN A 617 17.38 10.68 -83.30
C ASN A 617 18.18 11.78 -84.00
N GLU A 618 17.75 12.24 -85.19
CA GLU A 618 18.36 13.37 -85.90
C GLU A 618 18.03 14.72 -85.24
N THR A 619 16.97 14.78 -84.42
CA THR A 619 16.55 16.00 -83.72
C THR A 619 16.92 15.92 -82.22
N LYS A 620 17.73 16.87 -81.74
CA LYS A 620 18.26 16.87 -80.35
C LYS A 620 17.17 16.80 -79.27
N ASP A 621 16.03 17.44 -79.50
CA ASP A 621 14.94 17.53 -78.53
C ASP A 621 14.10 16.24 -78.46
N TYR A 622 14.01 15.50 -79.57
CA TYR A 622 13.20 14.28 -79.66
C TYR A 622 14.01 13.00 -79.39
N LYS A 623 15.33 13.04 -79.56
CA LYS A 623 16.23 11.91 -79.28
C LYS A 623 16.07 11.33 -77.87
N LYS A 624 15.74 12.18 -76.89
CA LYS A 624 15.61 11.82 -75.47
C LYS A 624 14.24 11.26 -75.09
N ILE A 625 13.25 11.28 -76.01
CA ILE A 625 11.93 10.76 -75.73
C ILE A 625 12.03 9.22 -75.68
N PRO A 626 11.63 8.57 -74.57
CA PRO A 626 11.58 7.13 -74.48
C PRO A 626 10.75 6.52 -75.62
N PHE A 627 11.33 5.54 -76.30
CA PHE A 627 10.77 4.90 -77.48
C PHE A 627 10.65 3.40 -77.26
N ILE A 628 9.40 2.93 -77.17
CA ILE A 628 9.06 1.52 -77.00
C ILE A 628 8.54 0.98 -78.32
N MET A 629 9.04 -0.16 -78.75
CA MET A 629 8.51 -0.86 -79.92
C MET A 629 7.63 -2.04 -79.52
N VAL A 630 6.59 -2.27 -80.30
CA VAL A 630 5.70 -3.44 -80.18
C VAL A 630 5.72 -4.20 -81.50
N SER A 631 5.70 -5.54 -81.47
CA SER A 631 5.64 -6.34 -82.70
C SER A 631 5.10 -7.76 -82.50
N HIS A 632 4.40 -8.28 -83.51
CA HIS A 632 4.00 -9.70 -83.59
C HIS A 632 5.17 -10.65 -83.87
N ASN A 633 6.30 -10.15 -84.41
CA ASN A 633 7.46 -10.96 -84.77
C ASN A 633 8.75 -10.40 -84.14
N LYS A 634 8.90 -10.64 -82.84
CA LYS A 634 10.10 -10.25 -82.08
C LYS A 634 11.26 -11.20 -82.39
N THR A 635 12.02 -10.90 -83.44
CA THR A 635 13.21 -11.66 -83.84
C THR A 635 14.48 -11.11 -83.18
N VAL A 636 15.53 -11.94 -83.12
CA VAL A 636 16.87 -11.51 -82.65
C VAL A 636 17.43 -10.36 -83.49
N GLU A 637 17.13 -10.34 -84.79
CA GLU A 637 17.56 -9.30 -85.72
C GLU A 637 16.91 -7.94 -85.40
N ASN A 638 15.60 -7.92 -85.14
CA ASN A 638 14.87 -6.71 -84.74
C ASN A 638 15.38 -6.14 -83.40
N ILE A 639 15.74 -7.01 -82.45
CA ILE A 639 16.35 -6.59 -81.17
C ILE A 639 17.71 -5.94 -81.41
N LYS A 640 18.57 -6.54 -82.26
CA LYS A 640 19.87 -5.96 -82.60
C LYS A 640 19.70 -4.59 -83.26
N ARG A 641 18.80 -4.47 -84.23
CA ARG A 641 18.49 -3.21 -84.93
C ARG A 641 17.97 -2.14 -83.97
N GLY A 642 17.08 -2.49 -83.05
CA GLY A 642 16.56 -1.56 -82.04
C GLY A 642 17.62 -1.04 -81.07
N ASN A 643 18.51 -1.92 -80.60
CA ASN A 643 19.61 -1.53 -79.73
C ASN A 643 20.58 -0.55 -80.41
N THR A 644 20.82 -0.69 -81.72
CA THR A 644 21.66 0.25 -82.48
C THR A 644 21.02 1.65 -82.61
N LEU A 645 19.69 1.74 -82.50
CA LEU A 645 18.93 2.98 -82.63
C LEU A 645 18.52 3.60 -81.28
N ASP A 646 19.07 3.13 -80.16
CA ASP A 646 18.72 3.55 -78.81
C ASP A 646 17.19 3.41 -78.53
N VAL A 647 16.60 2.29 -78.93
CA VAL A 647 15.22 1.90 -78.55
C VAL A 647 15.24 1.37 -77.11
N ASP A 648 14.39 1.92 -76.24
CA ASP A 648 14.38 1.57 -74.82
C ASP A 648 13.92 0.14 -74.56
N LEU A 649 12.93 -0.33 -75.34
CA LEU A 649 12.37 -1.67 -75.18
C LEU A 649 11.62 -2.15 -76.42
N ILE A 650 11.69 -3.46 -76.69
CA ILE A 650 10.85 -4.14 -77.69
C ILE A 650 9.97 -5.19 -77.01
N LEU A 651 8.65 -5.04 -77.12
CA LEU A 651 7.62 -5.95 -76.58
C LEU A 651 7.01 -6.82 -77.68
N ALA A 652 6.71 -8.08 -77.34
CA ALA A 652 6.01 -9.00 -78.25
C ALA A 652 4.49 -8.83 -78.10
N LYS A 653 3.76 -8.83 -79.22
CA LYS A 653 2.29 -8.89 -79.24
C LYS A 653 1.83 -10.36 -79.11
N PRO A 654 0.77 -10.67 -78.34
CA PRO A 654 -0.12 -9.76 -77.62
C PRO A 654 0.51 -9.14 -76.36
N ILE A 655 0.24 -7.85 -76.13
CA ILE A 655 0.81 -7.10 -75.00
C ILE A 655 0.02 -7.39 -73.73
N VAL A 656 0.71 -7.74 -72.65
CA VAL A 656 0.11 -7.87 -71.31
C VAL A 656 -0.12 -6.47 -70.71
N PRO A 657 -1.37 -6.05 -70.41
CA PRO A 657 -1.67 -4.69 -69.94
C PRO A 657 -0.89 -4.28 -68.69
N GLU A 658 -0.75 -5.17 -67.71
CA GLU A 658 -0.07 -4.90 -66.46
C GLU A 658 1.44 -4.69 -66.67
N GLU A 659 2.03 -5.42 -67.62
CA GLU A 659 3.45 -5.32 -67.96
C GLU A 659 3.78 -3.96 -68.56
N ILE A 660 3.01 -3.52 -69.57
CA ILE A 660 3.26 -2.25 -70.25
C ILE A 660 3.00 -1.05 -69.32
N VAL A 661 1.98 -1.12 -68.46
CA VAL A 661 1.72 -0.10 -67.43
C VAL A 661 2.87 0.00 -66.43
N GLY A 662 3.39 -1.13 -65.96
CA GLY A 662 4.53 -1.17 -65.02
C GLY A 662 5.83 -0.65 -65.64
N ILE A 663 6.05 -0.90 -66.93
CA ILE A 663 7.21 -0.36 -67.68
C ILE A 663 7.09 1.16 -67.82
N ILE A 664 5.94 1.67 -68.25
CA ILE A 664 5.71 3.10 -68.46
C ILE A 664 5.91 3.89 -67.17
N LYS A 665 5.36 3.40 -66.05
CA LYS A 665 5.58 4.05 -64.74
C LYS A 665 7.07 4.12 -64.37
N ARG A 666 7.82 3.03 -64.55
CA ARG A 666 9.26 2.99 -64.25
C ARG A 666 10.07 3.92 -65.15
N ILE A 667 9.75 4.00 -66.44
CA ILE A 667 10.42 4.90 -67.39
C ILE A 667 10.14 6.36 -66.99
N LYS A 668 8.90 6.67 -66.62
CA LYS A 668 8.52 8.00 -66.14
C LYS A 668 9.29 8.38 -64.86
N ASP A 669 9.29 7.53 -63.83
CA ASP A 669 9.94 7.83 -62.55
C ASP A 669 11.46 8.08 -62.69
N ARG A 670 12.12 7.39 -63.63
CA ARG A 670 13.53 7.62 -63.97
C ARG A 670 13.79 8.98 -64.62
N LYS A 671 12.85 9.50 -65.42
CA LYS A 671 12.95 10.82 -66.06
C LYS A 671 12.84 11.98 -65.06
N TYR A 672 12.17 11.76 -63.92
CA TYR A 672 12.06 12.75 -62.84
C TYR A 672 13.15 12.62 -61.74
N SER A 673 13.95 11.55 -61.78
CA SER A 673 15.03 11.28 -60.81
C SER A 673 16.44 11.64 -61.32
N LEU A 674 16.54 12.20 -62.53
CA LEU A 674 17.73 12.76 -63.17
C LEU A 674 17.46 14.24 -63.47
#